data_AF-A0A0Q6DZP9-F1
#
_entry.id   AF-A0A0Q6DZP9-F1
#
_cell.length_a   1.000
_cell.length_b   1.000
_cell.length_c   1.000
_cell.angle_alpha   90.00
_cell.angle_beta   90.00
_cell.angle_gamma   90.00
#
_symmetry.space_group_name_H-M   'P 1'
#
loop_
_entity.id
_entity.type
_entity.pdbx_description
1 polymer ?
#
loop_
_entity_poly.entity_id
_entity_poly.type
_entity_poly.pdbx_seq_one_letter_code
_entity_poly.pdbx_strand_id
1 'polypeptide(L)'
;MRNEIDGFDEIALPQGLVAAGFFANVVLLDLDRALLASAGQENDGIKFHDAARYVDDLRLVLSWRGNKEPEAVRSLVMSGLERVLEEHAPGMMASEQKTKLALFRGEERPLIRQSRKMARIQSAVSGGFDAEAGEEIIEAVQGLVRTQQRFSERLASSEGKFKSPFASVPDVGDGTVTRFAAARFRSVYRSLRPLLYASGRDLITDAPADDDGSDAIRQRSRTQGELDDEARSFAYGLIESWIEDPSNVRLLRIGLDVWPSHEALDYILRIIEPYTVGDRRGDDRKVALYCLAEILRAGATETAFVEDPDCLPAGVDVQAYRDRLRREATRLLSSSNSLPWYLKQQAYLYLAAVSPAAAPVSRTGSVSETKHYRDMIRFLRGETDLGTSAEFATKAIVARRSFLDREASIALIANDLNDLRFAQIAERDPAFAAEIVGSGARPELRVPEIIANDLCLEQRVEEAGYRSLAELVLEDPSSPLRNEISLVSFTNALAGAMLALPEPYAALTPPNVLVQTEERDGFTFVKALRLVSVRTKEGERSLYQPPAWCPPNERWRFQIGYLLRFILTARRDFTETVRTSSWRDSNSIYRASKSHWYQRLHGFYNGHEAFGDDWLPISDEIERLLFDLLAWPGCRGPQPGPFDWSDLSRSKKAFEEVLSRAVQRKGSASNVLFLPLPLPKLPFIHPKNEFRPLRGCVVQLTMPHKVEAADIGLSEPSLRRKHRNHLATALAAVAKALDLRETHHPRSARLDWLILPELSVHPMDVRTHLVPFARAYKAIIFAGLAYEEIEAGKPSVNSAKWVIPTRTPNGGLRMITRRQGKQHLAKAEKDLIANGAAIREFRPCQWLVPYPFRDRPLETLTLSGSICYDATDLAVPSDLRGRSDVYAISAYNQDVGTFDQMALALHYHMFQMVVIANNGCYGGSNAYLPPKKSYKKQVFHDHGQPQASISFFEIDDPKEMVNRVGAARGAYGSDAAERWKYPPAGL
;
A
#
# COMPACT_ATOMS: atom_id res chain seq x y z
N MET A 1 43.41 -11.29 3.64
CA MET A 1 43.38 -10.36 4.81
C MET A 1 42.17 -10.72 5.70
N ARG A 2 42.13 -11.96 6.20
CA ARG A 2 41.15 -12.45 7.19
C ARG A 2 41.94 -13.35 8.13
N ASN A 3 41.89 -13.09 9.43
CA ASN A 3 42.48 -13.83 10.57
C ASN A 3 43.61 -13.15 11.36
N GLU A 4 43.69 -11.81 11.44
CA GLU A 4 44.65 -11.13 12.35
C GLU A 4 43.97 -10.14 13.34
N ILE A 5 42.66 -10.22 13.54
CA ILE A 5 41.94 -9.34 14.47
C ILE A 5 41.39 -10.18 15.63
N ASP A 6 41.96 -10.01 16.83
CA ASP A 6 41.46 -10.63 18.07
C ASP A 6 40.02 -10.16 18.37
N GLY A 7 39.13 -11.10 18.74
CA GLY A 7 37.74 -10.82 19.14
C GLY A 7 36.74 -10.59 17.99
N PHE A 8 37.12 -10.77 16.72
CA PHE A 8 36.25 -10.54 15.56
C PHE A 8 34.95 -11.39 15.57
N ASP A 9 34.99 -12.56 16.19
CA ASP A 9 33.86 -13.47 16.39
C ASP A 9 32.87 -12.98 17.47
N GLU A 10 33.27 -12.08 18.35
CA GLU A 10 32.43 -11.53 19.42
C GLU A 10 31.54 -10.37 18.96
N ILE A 11 31.97 -9.61 17.94
CA ILE A 11 31.30 -8.39 17.42
C ILE A 11 31.07 -8.51 15.91
N ALA A 12 30.65 -9.70 15.46
CA ALA A 12 30.29 -9.91 14.07
C ALA A 12 28.97 -9.19 13.75
N LEU A 13 29.03 -8.07 13.02
CA LEU A 13 27.85 -7.54 12.33
C LEU A 13 27.42 -8.55 11.27
N PRO A 14 26.20 -9.09 11.31
CA PRO A 14 25.76 -10.03 10.30
C PRO A 14 25.50 -9.28 8.98
N GLN A 15 26.55 -9.06 8.19
CA GLN A 15 26.43 -8.38 6.90
C GLN A 15 25.60 -9.21 5.92
N GLY A 16 24.65 -8.57 5.23
CA GLY A 16 23.81 -9.20 4.21
C GLY A 16 22.52 -9.85 4.72
N LEU A 17 22.25 -9.88 6.02
CA LEU A 17 20.93 -10.27 6.55
C LEU A 17 19.95 -9.09 6.54
N VAL A 18 18.66 -9.37 6.32
CA VAL A 18 17.60 -8.34 6.46
C VAL A 18 17.55 -7.77 7.88
N ALA A 19 17.90 -8.58 8.88
CA ALA A 19 17.98 -8.17 10.29
C ALA A 19 19.30 -7.46 10.65
N ALA A 20 20.25 -7.31 9.72
CA ALA A 20 21.56 -6.73 9.99
C ALA A 20 21.48 -5.33 10.61
N GLY A 21 20.57 -4.49 10.11
CA GLY A 21 20.36 -3.15 10.68
C GLY A 21 19.84 -3.19 12.11
N PHE A 22 18.97 -4.15 12.44
CA PHE A 22 18.47 -4.33 13.81
C PHE A 22 19.60 -4.77 14.74
N PHE A 23 20.34 -5.83 14.37
CA PHE A 23 21.45 -6.32 15.19
C PHE A 23 22.59 -5.30 15.30
N ALA A 24 22.89 -4.56 14.24
CA ALA A 24 23.89 -3.49 14.28
C ALA A 24 23.52 -2.37 15.24
N ASN A 25 22.23 -2.07 15.42
CA ASN A 25 21.78 -1.09 16.40
C ASN A 25 21.89 -1.61 17.84
N VAL A 26 21.77 -2.92 18.04
CA VAL A 26 21.91 -3.55 19.37
C VAL A 26 23.39 -3.68 19.73
N VAL A 27 24.20 -4.22 18.83
CA VAL A 27 25.63 -4.53 19.05
C VAL A 27 26.47 -3.26 19.22
N LEU A 28 26.20 -2.21 18.43
CA LEU A 28 26.98 -0.97 18.46
C LEU A 28 26.33 0.13 19.33
N LEU A 29 25.40 -0.24 20.22
CA LEU A 29 24.70 0.73 21.07
C LEU A 29 25.66 1.48 22.00
N ASP A 30 26.66 0.80 22.55
CA ASP A 30 27.63 1.43 23.46
C ASP A 30 28.61 2.34 22.71
N LEU A 31 28.99 1.97 21.49
CA LEU A 31 29.71 2.87 20.58
C LEU A 31 28.90 4.15 20.28
N ASP A 32 27.62 4.01 19.95
CA ASP A 32 26.74 5.17 19.69
C ASP A 32 26.64 6.08 20.92
N ARG A 33 26.50 5.49 22.12
CA ARG A 33 26.48 6.25 23.39
C ARG A 33 27.79 6.98 23.64
N ALA A 34 28.94 6.34 23.37
CA ALA A 34 30.26 6.95 23.55
C ALA A 34 30.50 8.11 22.57
N LEU A 35 30.12 7.95 21.30
CA LEU A 35 30.18 9.02 20.30
C LEU A 35 29.27 10.18 20.70
N LEU A 36 28.03 9.91 21.13
CA LEU A 36 27.11 10.95 21.59
C LEU A 36 27.59 11.66 22.87
N ALA A 37 28.21 10.94 23.80
CA ALA A 37 28.81 11.53 25.01
C ALA A 37 30.02 12.42 24.70
N SER A 38 30.71 12.14 23.59
CA SER A 38 31.80 12.96 23.09
C SER A 38 31.32 14.23 22.38
N ALA A 39 30.03 14.32 22.02
CA ALA A 39 29.46 15.48 21.35
C ALA A 39 29.58 16.75 22.21
N GLY A 40 30.12 17.81 21.62
CA GLY A 40 30.40 19.09 22.28
C GLY A 40 31.79 19.20 22.88
N GLN A 41 32.55 18.10 23.01
CA GLN A 41 33.93 18.12 23.52
C GLN A 41 34.91 18.71 22.48
N GLU A 42 35.94 19.39 22.97
CA GLU A 42 37.01 19.98 22.16
C GLU A 42 38.37 19.41 22.59
N ASN A 43 39.06 18.75 21.67
CA ASN A 43 40.37 18.14 21.86
C ASN A 43 41.32 18.63 20.77
N ASP A 44 42.53 19.08 21.15
CA ASP A 44 43.51 19.68 20.24
C ASP A 44 42.94 20.76 19.31
N GLY A 45 42.02 21.58 19.81
CA GLY A 45 41.36 22.64 19.03
C GLY A 45 40.42 22.13 17.93
N ILE A 46 40.04 20.84 17.96
CA ILE A 46 39.01 20.21 17.15
C ILE A 46 37.79 19.96 18.06
N LYS A 47 36.69 20.62 17.76
CA LYS A 47 35.40 20.43 18.42
C LYS A 47 34.54 19.45 17.63
N PHE A 48 34.07 18.41 18.30
CA PHE A 48 33.12 17.45 17.74
C PHE A 48 31.68 17.88 18.05
N HIS A 49 30.83 17.94 17.04
CA HIS A 49 29.44 18.41 17.18
C HIS A 49 28.43 17.28 17.18
N ASP A 50 28.59 16.30 16.28
CA ASP A 50 27.59 15.26 16.07
C ASP A 50 28.15 14.05 15.29
N ALA A 51 27.55 12.88 15.49
CA ALA A 51 27.80 11.66 14.71
C ALA A 51 26.48 11.05 14.23
N ALA A 52 26.47 10.58 12.99
CA ALA A 52 25.40 9.75 12.46
C ALA A 52 25.98 8.44 11.93
N ARG A 53 25.39 7.32 12.33
CA ARG A 53 25.78 5.97 11.90
C ARG A 53 24.63 5.27 11.17
N TYR A 54 24.95 4.54 10.10
CA TYR A 54 24.04 3.63 9.42
C TYR A 54 24.75 2.28 9.22
N VAL A 55 24.40 1.28 10.05
CA VAL A 55 25.12 0.00 10.11
C VAL A 55 26.61 0.24 10.40
N ASP A 56 27.48 0.11 9.42
CA ASP A 56 28.94 0.31 9.48
C ASP A 56 29.39 1.67 8.91
N ASP A 57 28.52 2.41 8.20
CA ASP A 57 28.84 3.74 7.68
C ASP A 57 28.72 4.80 8.80
N LEU A 58 29.78 5.59 9.00
CA LEU A 58 29.84 6.65 10.03
C LEU A 58 30.12 8.03 9.40
N ARG A 59 29.40 9.07 9.86
CA ARG A 59 29.64 10.47 9.50
C ARG A 59 29.80 11.31 10.74
N LEU A 60 30.91 12.05 10.81
CA LEU A 60 31.26 12.95 11.91
C LEU A 60 31.16 14.41 11.47
N VAL A 61 30.64 15.28 12.34
CA VAL A 61 30.59 16.74 12.13
C VAL A 61 31.52 17.41 13.13
N LEU A 62 32.51 18.13 12.60
CA LEU A 62 33.61 18.71 13.38
C LEU A 62 33.83 20.18 12.98
N SER A 63 34.36 20.98 13.89
CA SER A 63 34.92 22.30 13.59
C SER A 63 36.25 22.45 14.31
N TRP A 64 37.24 23.06 13.69
CA TRP A 64 38.52 23.34 14.36
C TRP A 64 38.91 24.80 14.21
N ARG A 65 39.77 25.27 15.12
CA ARG A 65 40.34 26.62 15.10
C ARG A 65 41.79 26.58 14.60
N GLY A 66 42.20 27.63 13.88
CA GLY A 66 43.56 27.81 13.38
C GLY A 66 43.79 27.26 11.96
N ASN A 67 44.99 27.51 11.43
CA ASN A 67 45.38 27.14 10.05
C ASN A 67 45.86 25.68 9.95
N LYS A 68 45.15 24.76 10.61
CA LYS A 68 45.50 23.33 10.54
C LYS A 68 45.15 22.78 9.16
N GLU A 69 46.13 22.15 8.52
CA GLU A 69 45.94 21.45 7.27
C GLU A 69 44.86 20.36 7.40
N PRO A 70 43.90 20.25 6.46
CA PRO A 70 42.81 19.29 6.54
C PRO A 70 43.27 17.85 6.76
N GLU A 71 44.38 17.43 6.14
CA GLU A 71 44.89 16.06 6.29
C GLU A 71 45.37 15.77 7.72
N ALA A 72 45.97 16.75 8.41
CA ALA A 72 46.38 16.60 9.80
C ALA A 72 45.17 16.44 10.74
N VAL A 73 44.07 17.17 10.46
CA VAL A 73 42.80 17.03 11.18
C VAL A 73 42.21 15.63 10.97
N ARG A 74 42.24 15.11 9.73
CA ARG A 74 41.77 13.75 9.42
C ARG A 74 42.53 12.69 10.22
N SER A 75 43.86 12.74 10.25
CA SER A 75 44.67 11.77 11.01
C SER A 75 44.37 11.80 12.51
N LEU A 76 44.22 13.00 13.10
CA LEU A 76 43.89 13.14 14.53
C LEU A 76 42.51 12.57 14.85
N VAL A 77 41.50 12.85 14.02
CA VAL A 77 40.14 12.34 14.21
C VAL A 77 40.09 10.82 14.04
N MET A 78 40.80 10.28 13.05
CA MET A 78 40.90 8.83 12.83
C MET A 78 41.52 8.13 14.03
N SER A 79 42.65 8.64 14.54
CA SER A 79 43.30 8.09 15.75
C SER A 79 42.40 8.18 16.99
N GLY A 80 41.58 9.24 17.07
CA GLY A 80 40.56 9.37 18.13
C GLY A 80 39.45 8.33 18.00
N LEU A 81 38.95 8.13 16.78
CA LEU A 81 37.90 7.15 16.48
C LEU A 81 38.38 5.71 16.72
N GLU A 82 39.61 5.37 16.36
CA GLU A 82 40.20 4.04 16.59
C GLU A 82 40.21 3.67 18.07
N ARG A 83 40.58 4.61 18.96
CA ARG A 83 40.52 4.37 20.41
C ARG A 83 39.09 4.10 20.91
N VAL A 84 38.11 4.86 20.41
CA VAL A 84 36.70 4.66 20.78
C VAL A 84 36.17 3.33 20.25
N LEU A 85 36.61 2.90 19.07
CA LEU A 85 36.29 1.59 18.50
C LEU A 85 36.93 0.45 19.30
N GLU A 86 38.19 0.57 19.70
CA GLU A 86 38.86 -0.43 20.54
C GLU A 86 38.16 -0.64 21.88
N GLU A 87 37.66 0.44 22.50
CA GLU A 87 37.00 0.38 23.81
C GLU A 87 35.55 -0.14 23.73
N HIS A 88 34.77 0.28 22.72
CA HIS A 88 33.31 0.06 22.68
C HIS A 88 32.84 -0.84 21.54
N ALA A 89 33.72 -1.21 20.61
CA ALA A 89 33.44 -2.12 19.49
C ALA A 89 34.70 -2.90 19.05
N PRO A 90 35.33 -3.68 19.96
CA PRO A 90 36.57 -4.39 19.66
C PRO A 90 36.48 -5.24 18.37
N GLY A 91 37.56 -5.21 17.60
CA GLY A 91 37.64 -5.89 16.30
C GLY A 91 37.09 -5.11 15.10
N MET A 92 36.54 -3.91 15.31
CA MET A 92 36.24 -2.97 14.22
C MET A 92 37.36 -1.96 14.00
N MET A 93 37.60 -1.60 12.73
CA MET A 93 38.63 -0.64 12.34
C MET A 93 38.07 0.41 11.36
N ALA A 94 38.56 1.64 11.47
CA ALA A 94 38.23 2.69 10.52
C ALA A 94 38.98 2.47 9.18
N SER A 95 38.29 2.61 8.05
CA SER A 95 38.91 2.43 6.73
C SER A 95 39.52 3.73 6.23
N GLU A 96 40.85 3.85 6.25
CA GLU A 96 41.55 5.03 5.74
C GLU A 96 41.17 5.33 4.29
N GLN A 97 41.23 4.32 3.41
CA GLN A 97 40.94 4.48 1.97
C GLN A 97 39.52 4.99 1.67
N LYS A 98 38.54 4.68 2.54
CA LYS A 98 37.15 5.12 2.38
C LYS A 98 36.83 6.41 3.12
N THR A 99 37.71 6.86 4.02
CA THR A 99 37.52 8.07 4.80
C THR A 99 37.77 9.30 3.94
N LYS A 100 36.78 10.20 3.85
CA LYS A 100 36.90 11.46 3.11
C LYS A 100 36.66 12.64 4.03
N LEU A 101 37.50 13.67 3.92
CA LEU A 101 37.31 14.95 4.57
C LEU A 101 36.78 15.96 3.56
N ALA A 102 35.75 16.71 3.94
CA ALA A 102 35.18 17.78 3.12
C ALA A 102 34.94 19.04 3.96
N LEU A 103 35.34 20.20 3.43
CA LEU A 103 35.17 21.48 4.10
C LEU A 103 33.77 22.04 3.86
N PHE A 104 33.14 22.49 4.95
CA PHE A 104 31.85 23.15 4.88
C PHE A 104 32.04 24.64 4.57
N ARG A 105 31.66 25.08 3.36
CA ARG A 105 31.75 26.48 2.88
C ARG A 105 33.19 27.02 2.67
N GLY A 106 34.18 26.16 2.46
CA GLY A 106 35.53 26.58 2.06
C GLY A 106 35.65 26.86 0.55
N GLU A 107 36.64 27.68 0.16
CA GLU A 107 37.01 27.90 -1.25
C GLU A 107 37.78 26.70 -1.84
N GLU A 108 38.45 25.93 -0.99
CA GLU A 108 39.16 24.70 -1.35
C GLU A 108 38.27 23.46 -1.15
N ARG A 109 38.27 22.57 -2.16
CA ARG A 109 37.52 21.28 -2.15
C ARG A 109 36.07 21.41 -1.68
N PRO A 110 35.23 22.21 -2.36
CA PRO A 110 33.85 22.42 -1.95
C PRO A 110 33.04 21.11 -1.97
N LEU A 111 32.24 20.90 -0.92
CA LEU A 111 31.32 19.77 -0.80
C LEU A 111 30.10 19.96 -1.71
N ILE A 112 29.93 19.08 -2.70
CA ILE A 112 28.74 19.07 -3.55
C ILE A 112 27.67 18.18 -2.95
N ARG A 113 26.50 18.76 -2.70
CA ARG A 113 25.36 18.10 -2.07
C ARG A 113 24.51 17.35 -3.09
N GLN A 114 25.04 16.27 -3.65
CA GLN A 114 24.30 15.38 -4.52
C GLN A 114 23.15 14.72 -3.77
N SER A 115 23.31 14.45 -2.46
CA SER A 115 22.23 13.98 -1.59
C SER A 115 20.97 14.86 -1.65
N ARG A 116 21.13 16.19 -1.77
CA ARG A 116 19.99 17.12 -1.90
C ARG A 116 19.31 17.01 -3.25
N LYS A 117 20.07 16.82 -4.34
CA LYS A 117 19.50 16.57 -5.67
C LYS A 117 18.73 15.24 -5.68
N MET A 118 19.32 14.19 -5.12
CA MET A 118 18.65 12.90 -4.93
C MET A 118 17.37 13.03 -4.10
N ALA A 119 17.40 13.78 -2.99
CA ALA A 119 16.21 14.03 -2.17
C ALA A 119 15.11 14.77 -2.94
N ARG A 120 15.48 15.75 -3.79
CA ARG A 120 14.52 16.46 -4.66
C ARG A 120 13.89 15.52 -5.68
N ILE A 121 14.70 14.74 -6.40
CA ILE A 121 14.21 13.71 -7.35
C ILE A 121 13.30 12.71 -6.62
N GLN A 122 13.73 12.20 -5.47
CA GLN A 122 12.95 11.26 -4.67
C GLN A 122 11.60 11.86 -4.26
N SER A 123 11.58 13.14 -3.86
CA SER A 123 10.36 13.85 -3.48
C SER A 123 9.42 14.01 -4.68
N ALA A 124 9.94 14.41 -5.84
CA ALA A 124 9.16 14.57 -7.07
C ALA A 124 8.52 13.23 -7.52
N VAL A 125 9.31 12.15 -7.55
CA VAL A 125 8.79 10.81 -7.88
C VAL A 125 7.73 10.33 -6.88
N SER A 126 7.92 10.61 -5.59
CA SER A 126 7.02 10.11 -4.54
C SER A 126 5.70 10.88 -4.46
N GLY A 127 5.62 12.08 -5.04
CA GLY A 127 4.43 12.93 -5.01
C GLY A 127 3.43 12.66 -6.14
N GLY A 128 3.79 11.82 -7.10
CA GLY A 128 3.07 11.72 -8.37
C GLY A 128 3.46 12.85 -9.31
N PHE A 129 3.25 12.65 -10.60
CA PHE A 129 3.61 13.61 -11.63
C PHE A 129 2.71 13.44 -12.85
N ASP A 130 2.62 14.50 -13.65
CA ASP A 130 2.09 14.47 -15.02
C ASP A 130 3.20 14.16 -16.03
N ALA A 131 2.84 14.14 -17.32
CA ALA A 131 3.78 13.81 -18.39
C ALA A 131 5.02 14.73 -18.37
N GLU A 132 4.83 16.05 -18.33
CA GLU A 132 5.92 17.04 -18.37
C GLU A 132 6.87 16.90 -17.16
N ALA A 133 6.34 16.84 -15.93
CA ALA A 133 7.19 16.66 -14.76
C ALA A 133 7.89 15.29 -14.76
N GLY A 134 7.26 14.25 -15.32
CA GLY A 134 7.90 12.96 -15.50
C GLY A 134 9.13 13.04 -16.41
N GLU A 135 9.03 13.77 -17.52
CA GLU A 135 10.15 14.02 -18.44
C GLU A 135 11.28 14.80 -17.73
N GLU A 136 10.95 15.87 -17.01
CA GLU A 136 11.93 16.64 -16.22
C GLU A 136 12.66 15.77 -15.20
N ILE A 137 11.96 14.82 -14.56
CA ILE A 137 12.57 13.90 -13.60
C ILE A 137 13.54 12.95 -14.31
N ILE A 138 13.18 12.41 -15.49
CA ILE A 138 14.08 11.55 -16.28
C ILE A 138 15.37 12.32 -16.63
N GLU A 139 15.24 13.55 -17.11
CA GLU A 139 16.38 14.40 -17.43
C GLU A 139 17.23 14.73 -16.20
N ALA A 140 16.59 15.02 -15.05
CA ALA A 140 17.28 15.27 -13.80
C ALA A 140 18.05 14.03 -13.30
N VAL A 141 17.49 12.83 -13.47
CA VAL A 141 18.13 11.55 -13.13
C VAL A 141 19.35 11.32 -14.02
N GLN A 142 19.22 11.46 -15.34
CA GLN A 142 20.34 11.30 -16.28
C GLN A 142 21.40 12.39 -16.07
N GLY A 143 20.97 13.64 -15.81
CA GLY A 143 21.85 14.76 -15.49
C GLY A 143 22.64 14.53 -14.21
N LEU A 144 22.03 13.94 -13.18
CA LEU A 144 22.70 13.55 -11.94
C LEU A 144 23.85 12.56 -12.20
N VAL A 145 23.61 11.52 -13.00
CA VAL A 145 24.63 10.51 -13.36
C VAL A 145 25.79 11.16 -14.12
N ARG A 146 25.50 11.93 -15.18
CA ARG A 146 26.52 12.64 -15.98
C ARG A 146 27.35 13.61 -15.13
N THR A 147 26.70 14.31 -14.20
CA THR A 147 27.41 15.23 -13.29
C THR A 147 28.34 14.46 -12.35
N GLN A 148 27.89 13.31 -11.83
CA GLN A 148 28.71 12.49 -10.93
C GLN A 148 29.96 11.94 -11.64
N GLN A 149 29.80 11.36 -12.83
CA GLN A 149 30.91 10.84 -13.63
C GLN A 149 31.99 11.91 -13.88
N ARG A 150 31.57 13.13 -14.26
CA ARG A 150 32.49 14.26 -14.47
C ARG A 150 33.29 14.65 -13.22
N PHE A 151 32.71 14.54 -12.02
CA PHE A 151 33.45 14.81 -10.78
C PHE A 151 34.48 13.72 -10.51
N SER A 152 34.12 12.46 -10.73
CA SER A 152 35.01 11.32 -10.53
C SER A 152 36.20 11.34 -11.49
N GLU A 153 35.98 11.63 -12.77
CA GLU A 153 37.04 11.81 -13.78
C GLU A 153 38.01 12.94 -13.39
N ARG A 154 37.48 14.06 -12.89
CA ARG A 154 38.31 15.19 -12.41
C ARG A 154 39.10 14.85 -11.14
N LEU A 155 38.52 14.07 -10.23
CA LEU A 155 39.22 13.60 -9.04
C LEU A 155 40.35 12.64 -9.43
N ALA A 156 40.08 11.66 -10.31
CA ALA A 156 41.08 10.70 -10.79
C ALA A 156 42.24 11.38 -11.53
N SER A 157 41.95 12.37 -12.39
CA SER A 157 42.98 13.14 -13.10
C SER A 157 43.78 14.10 -12.20
N SER A 158 43.26 14.44 -11.02
CA SER A 158 43.93 15.30 -10.03
C SER A 158 44.87 14.56 -9.07
N GLU A 159 45.00 13.23 -9.18
CA GLU A 159 45.94 12.42 -8.40
C GLU A 159 47.41 12.53 -8.88
N GLY A 160 47.67 13.28 -9.96
CA GLY A 160 49.02 13.67 -10.39
C GLY A 160 49.68 14.78 -9.55
N LYS A 161 50.87 15.24 -9.97
CA LYS A 161 51.69 16.28 -9.27
C LYS A 161 51.00 17.64 -9.04
N PHE A 162 49.80 17.87 -9.59
CA PHE A 162 49.03 19.09 -9.42
C PHE A 162 47.61 18.76 -8.92
N LYS A 163 47.43 18.76 -7.59
CA LYS A 163 46.11 18.60 -6.96
C LYS A 163 45.33 19.90 -7.13
N SER A 164 44.34 19.92 -8.03
CA SER A 164 43.50 21.10 -8.24
C SER A 164 42.71 21.45 -6.97
N PRO A 165 42.87 22.65 -6.38
CA PRO A 165 42.11 23.06 -5.18
C PRO A 165 40.61 23.22 -5.47
N PHE A 166 40.24 23.31 -6.75
CA PHE A 166 38.85 23.42 -7.22
C PHE A 166 38.16 22.06 -7.44
N ALA A 167 38.86 20.93 -7.25
CA ALA A 167 38.28 19.60 -7.36
C ALA A 167 37.24 19.39 -6.25
N SER A 168 35.97 19.39 -6.64
CA SER A 168 34.86 19.29 -5.71
C SER A 168 34.66 17.84 -5.26
N VAL A 169 34.32 17.65 -3.97
CA VAL A 169 34.08 16.32 -3.41
C VAL A 169 32.57 16.10 -3.29
N PRO A 170 32.00 15.06 -3.92
CA PRO A 170 30.58 14.75 -3.76
C PRO A 170 30.32 14.15 -2.38
N ASP A 171 29.19 14.51 -1.76
CA ASP A 171 28.78 14.01 -0.45
C ASP A 171 28.20 12.58 -0.46
N VAL A 172 28.08 12.00 -1.65
CA VAL A 172 27.60 10.63 -1.94
C VAL A 172 28.56 9.99 -2.94
N GLY A 173 28.88 8.70 -2.75
CA GLY A 173 29.72 7.94 -3.67
C GLY A 173 29.00 7.54 -4.96
N ASP A 174 29.78 7.32 -6.02
CA ASP A 174 29.29 7.06 -7.38
C ASP A 174 28.35 5.87 -7.45
N GLY A 175 28.73 4.74 -6.86
CA GLY A 175 27.90 3.54 -6.84
C GLY A 175 26.53 3.77 -6.20
N THR A 176 26.43 4.61 -5.19
CA THR A 176 25.16 4.99 -4.55
C THR A 176 24.32 5.87 -5.48
N VAL A 177 24.94 6.82 -6.18
CA VAL A 177 24.25 7.67 -7.17
C VAL A 177 23.73 6.83 -8.33
N THR A 178 24.53 5.94 -8.91
CA THR A 178 24.13 5.12 -10.06
C THR A 178 23.00 4.14 -9.68
N ARG A 179 23.07 3.50 -8.50
CA ARG A 179 21.98 2.62 -8.00
C ARG A 179 20.69 3.39 -7.74
N PHE A 180 20.80 4.60 -7.20
CA PHE A 180 19.65 5.48 -7.02
C PHE A 180 19.05 5.87 -8.36
N ALA A 181 19.88 6.35 -9.30
CA ALA A 181 19.46 6.76 -10.63
C ALA A 181 18.76 5.64 -11.38
N ALA A 182 19.34 4.43 -11.39
CA ALA A 182 18.73 3.24 -12.00
C ALA A 182 17.34 2.94 -11.41
N ALA A 183 17.23 2.93 -10.07
CA ALA A 183 15.98 2.63 -9.41
C ALA A 183 14.91 3.72 -9.60
N ARG A 184 15.30 4.99 -9.72
CA ARG A 184 14.38 6.10 -10.01
C ARG A 184 13.97 6.11 -11.47
N PHE A 185 14.90 5.99 -12.41
CA PHE A 185 14.62 5.91 -13.85
C PHE A 185 13.58 4.82 -14.13
N ARG A 186 13.79 3.59 -13.65
CA ARG A 186 12.82 2.50 -13.81
C ARG A 186 11.43 2.86 -13.30
N SER A 187 11.35 3.44 -12.09
CA SER A 187 10.08 3.79 -11.47
C SER A 187 9.35 4.89 -12.24
N VAL A 188 10.10 5.88 -12.72
CA VAL A 188 9.57 7.03 -13.46
C VAL A 188 9.12 6.59 -14.84
N TYR A 189 9.97 5.87 -15.57
CA TYR A 189 9.67 5.30 -16.88
C TYR A 189 8.35 4.51 -16.86
N ARG A 190 8.17 3.59 -15.89
CA ARG A 190 6.94 2.79 -15.77
C ARG A 190 5.68 3.60 -15.48
N SER A 191 5.82 4.77 -14.86
CA SER A 191 4.67 5.63 -14.52
C SER A 191 4.42 6.70 -15.60
N LEU A 192 5.47 7.13 -16.31
CA LEU A 192 5.43 8.12 -17.38
C LEU A 192 4.95 7.52 -18.70
N ARG A 193 5.50 6.37 -19.11
CA ARG A 193 5.19 5.76 -20.41
C ARG A 193 3.67 5.60 -20.66
N PRO A 194 2.85 5.16 -19.68
CA PRO A 194 1.41 5.04 -19.88
C PRO A 194 0.65 6.38 -19.94
N LEU A 195 1.29 7.52 -19.67
CA LEU A 195 0.75 8.87 -19.85
C LEU A 195 1.01 9.43 -21.25
N LEU A 196 2.01 8.89 -21.96
CA LEU A 196 2.43 9.38 -23.28
C LEU A 196 1.63 8.72 -24.41
N TYR A 197 1.46 9.46 -25.50
CA TYR A 197 0.86 8.95 -26.73
C TYR A 197 1.81 8.01 -27.49
N ALA A 198 1.25 7.04 -28.21
CA ALA A 198 2.03 6.04 -28.95
C ALA A 198 2.76 6.67 -30.14
N SER A 199 2.08 7.54 -30.89
CA SER A 199 2.66 8.26 -32.02
C SER A 199 2.29 9.74 -32.01
N GLY A 200 3.10 10.56 -32.68
CA GLY A 200 2.79 11.98 -32.89
C GLY A 200 1.55 12.21 -33.76
N ARG A 201 1.03 11.20 -34.47
CA ARG A 201 -0.22 11.32 -35.25
C ARG A 201 -1.46 11.19 -34.36
N ASP A 202 -1.39 10.44 -33.27
CA ASP A 202 -2.47 10.33 -32.29
C ASP A 202 -2.69 11.68 -31.55
N LEU A 203 -1.67 12.54 -31.51
CA LEU A 203 -1.79 13.94 -31.06
C LEU A 203 -2.58 14.82 -32.04
N ILE A 204 -2.64 14.43 -33.32
CA ILE A 204 -3.19 15.24 -34.43
C ILE A 204 -4.63 14.83 -34.75
N THR A 205 -4.97 13.53 -34.71
CA THR A 205 -6.31 13.02 -35.04
C THR A 205 -7.41 13.40 -34.03
N ASP A 206 -7.03 13.93 -32.87
CA ASP A 206 -7.95 14.36 -31.80
C ASP A 206 -8.31 15.87 -31.85
N ALA A 207 -7.84 16.61 -32.85
CA ALA A 207 -8.22 18.01 -33.05
C ALA A 207 -9.52 18.13 -33.88
N PRO A 208 -10.43 19.07 -33.57
CA PRO A 208 -11.47 19.47 -34.51
C PRO A 208 -10.82 19.84 -35.84
N ALA A 209 -11.44 19.45 -36.96
CA ALA A 209 -10.89 19.54 -38.32
C ALA A 209 -10.61 20.98 -38.84
N ASP A 210 -10.77 22.02 -38.01
CA ASP A 210 -10.76 23.42 -38.42
C ASP A 210 -9.56 24.26 -37.88
N ASP A 211 -8.54 23.66 -37.24
CA ASP A 211 -7.42 24.41 -36.64
C ASP A 211 -6.11 24.32 -37.45
N ASP A 212 -6.05 25.09 -38.53
CA ASP A 212 -4.98 25.19 -39.55
C ASP A 212 -3.66 25.83 -39.02
N GLY A 213 -3.46 25.92 -37.70
CA GLY A 213 -2.32 26.62 -37.07
C GLY A 213 -1.61 25.87 -35.93
N SER A 214 -1.98 24.62 -35.63
CA SER A 214 -1.62 23.96 -34.37
C SER A 214 -0.37 23.06 -34.39
N ASP A 215 0.24 22.84 -35.55
CA ASP A 215 1.38 21.92 -35.70
C ASP A 215 2.66 22.35 -34.95
N ALA A 216 2.85 23.65 -34.70
CA ALA A 216 4.08 24.17 -34.07
C ALA A 216 4.11 24.07 -32.52
N ILE A 217 2.95 23.94 -31.86
CA ILE A 217 2.85 23.87 -30.39
C ILE A 217 2.83 22.40 -29.91
N ARG A 218 2.37 21.48 -30.77
CA ARG A 218 2.15 20.05 -30.44
C ARG A 218 3.39 19.15 -30.61
N GLN A 219 4.47 19.66 -31.20
CA GLN A 219 5.78 18.99 -31.31
C GLN A 219 6.60 18.93 -30.00
N ARG A 220 6.02 19.30 -28.84
CA ARG A 220 6.78 19.44 -27.58
C ARG A 220 6.67 18.26 -26.60
N SER A 221 5.68 17.39 -26.74
CA SER A 221 5.49 16.27 -25.80
C SER A 221 6.17 15.02 -26.31
N ARG A 222 6.95 14.37 -25.45
CA ARG A 222 7.66 13.13 -25.80
C ARG A 222 6.67 12.02 -26.11
N THR A 223 6.96 11.23 -27.13
CA THR A 223 6.18 10.03 -27.48
C THR A 223 6.67 8.80 -26.70
N GLN A 224 5.86 7.74 -26.66
CA GLN A 224 6.31 6.46 -26.11
C GLN A 224 7.56 5.93 -26.84
N GLY A 225 7.64 6.08 -28.17
CA GLY A 225 8.79 5.63 -28.95
C GLY A 225 10.10 6.34 -28.57
N GLU A 226 10.07 7.66 -28.42
CA GLU A 226 11.25 8.44 -28.00
C GLU A 226 11.68 8.06 -26.58
N LEU A 227 10.72 7.90 -25.66
CA LEU A 227 11.01 7.45 -24.30
C LEU A 227 11.58 6.02 -24.27
N ASP A 228 11.10 5.13 -25.14
CA ASP A 228 11.59 3.75 -25.28
C ASP A 228 13.03 3.72 -25.81
N ASP A 229 13.39 4.59 -26.76
CA ASP A 229 14.77 4.73 -27.25
C ASP A 229 15.72 5.22 -26.16
N GLU A 230 15.30 6.19 -25.33
CA GLU A 230 16.07 6.63 -24.17
C GLU A 230 16.20 5.54 -23.10
N ALA A 231 15.13 4.79 -22.84
CA ALA A 231 15.15 3.67 -21.91
C ALA A 231 16.13 2.58 -22.35
N ARG A 232 16.18 2.27 -23.66
CA ARG A 232 17.17 1.37 -24.24
C ARG A 232 18.60 1.87 -24.01
N SER A 233 18.87 3.13 -24.37
CA SER A 233 20.19 3.75 -24.20
C SER A 233 20.64 3.75 -22.73
N PHE A 234 19.75 4.14 -21.82
CA PHE A 234 20.01 4.14 -20.39
C PHE A 234 20.26 2.73 -19.85
N ALA A 235 19.47 1.74 -20.27
CA ALA A 235 19.65 0.35 -19.87
C ALA A 235 21.02 -0.21 -20.34
N TYR A 236 21.45 0.12 -21.56
CA TYR A 236 22.77 -0.27 -22.07
C TYR A 236 23.90 0.41 -21.30
N GLY A 237 23.77 1.70 -20.96
CA GLY A 237 24.74 2.37 -20.09
C GLY A 237 24.85 1.76 -18.69
N LEU A 238 23.74 1.25 -18.13
CA LEU A 238 23.76 0.50 -16.86
C LEU A 238 24.49 -0.85 -17.00
N ILE A 239 24.31 -1.53 -18.12
CA ILE A 239 25.00 -2.79 -18.43
C ILE A 239 26.50 -2.53 -18.61
N GLU A 240 26.88 -1.48 -19.34
CA GLU A 240 28.28 -1.05 -19.50
C GLU A 240 28.93 -0.70 -18.16
N SER A 241 28.25 0.08 -17.31
CA SER A 241 28.73 0.39 -15.95
C SER A 241 28.92 -0.88 -15.10
N TRP A 242 28.10 -1.92 -15.31
CA TRP A 242 28.27 -3.20 -14.64
C TRP A 242 29.44 -4.01 -15.22
N ILE A 243 29.75 -3.89 -16.52
CA ILE A 243 30.94 -4.52 -17.11
C ILE A 243 32.22 -3.95 -16.50
N GLU A 244 32.25 -2.64 -16.23
CA GLU A 244 33.36 -1.98 -15.53
C GLU A 244 33.45 -2.38 -14.04
N ASP A 245 32.31 -2.44 -13.33
CA ASP A 245 32.23 -2.87 -11.93
C ASP A 245 31.15 -3.96 -11.70
N PRO A 246 31.54 -5.25 -11.84
CA PRO A 246 30.64 -6.38 -11.67
C PRO A 246 30.09 -6.54 -10.24
N SER A 247 30.68 -5.88 -9.24
CA SER A 247 30.17 -5.90 -7.87
C SER A 247 28.77 -5.26 -7.76
N ASN A 248 28.41 -4.40 -8.73
CA ASN A 248 27.15 -3.68 -8.77
C ASN A 248 26.07 -4.39 -9.59
N VAL A 249 25.84 -5.69 -9.33
CA VAL A 249 24.85 -6.54 -10.01
C VAL A 249 23.42 -5.96 -10.04
N ARG A 250 23.11 -5.03 -9.12
CA ARG A 250 21.83 -4.31 -9.11
C ARG A 250 21.61 -3.50 -10.39
N LEU A 251 22.66 -2.92 -10.98
CA LEU A 251 22.56 -2.17 -12.23
C LEU A 251 22.18 -3.10 -13.39
N LEU A 252 22.83 -4.25 -13.47
CA LEU A 252 22.52 -5.29 -14.46
C LEU A 252 21.05 -5.72 -14.39
N ARG A 253 20.57 -6.03 -13.18
CA ARG A 253 19.16 -6.43 -12.96
C ARG A 253 18.19 -5.34 -13.38
N ILE A 254 18.45 -4.09 -13.03
CA ILE A 254 17.58 -2.97 -13.42
C ILE A 254 17.65 -2.72 -14.93
N GLY A 255 18.82 -2.77 -15.55
CA GLY A 255 19.00 -2.62 -16.99
C GLY A 255 18.17 -3.63 -17.78
N LEU A 256 18.27 -4.92 -17.41
CA LEU A 256 17.49 -6.00 -18.02
C LEU A 256 15.98 -5.93 -17.71
N ASP A 257 15.57 -5.25 -16.62
CA ASP A 257 14.15 -5.06 -16.26
C ASP A 257 13.52 -3.82 -16.91
N VAL A 258 14.33 -2.82 -17.27
CA VAL A 258 13.92 -1.65 -18.07
C VAL A 258 13.85 -2.02 -19.56
N TRP A 259 14.84 -2.77 -20.06
CA TRP A 259 14.91 -3.22 -21.45
C TRP A 259 15.16 -4.74 -21.54
N PRO A 260 14.11 -5.58 -21.38
CA PRO A 260 14.23 -7.05 -21.34
C PRO A 260 14.45 -7.67 -22.73
N SER A 261 15.53 -7.27 -23.42
CA SER A 261 15.92 -7.76 -24.75
C SER A 261 16.75 -9.05 -24.66
N HIS A 262 16.45 -10.01 -25.53
CA HIS A 262 17.20 -11.25 -25.63
C HIS A 262 18.60 -11.04 -26.20
N GLU A 263 18.78 -10.05 -27.08
CA GLU A 263 20.07 -9.68 -27.66
C GLU A 263 21.04 -9.12 -26.60
N ALA A 264 20.54 -8.24 -25.73
CA ALA A 264 21.31 -7.70 -24.61
C ALA A 264 21.72 -8.82 -23.64
N LEU A 265 20.78 -9.72 -23.33
CA LEU A 265 21.06 -10.89 -22.51
C LEU A 265 22.12 -11.80 -23.14
N ASP A 266 22.06 -12.05 -24.45
CA ASP A 266 23.05 -12.87 -25.16
C ASP A 266 24.46 -12.30 -25.04
N TYR A 267 24.60 -10.99 -25.16
CA TYR A 267 25.89 -10.31 -24.97
C TYR A 267 26.43 -10.51 -23.55
N ILE A 268 25.60 -10.30 -22.52
CA ILE A 268 25.98 -10.51 -21.11
C ILE A 268 26.38 -11.96 -20.86
N LEU A 269 25.61 -12.91 -21.39
CA LEU A 269 25.90 -14.34 -21.21
C LEU A 269 27.22 -14.74 -21.86
N ARG A 270 27.58 -14.17 -23.03
CA ARG A 270 28.91 -14.39 -23.66
C ARG A 270 30.07 -13.90 -22.79
N ILE A 271 29.90 -12.81 -22.05
CA ILE A 271 30.92 -12.31 -21.10
C ILE A 271 31.11 -13.28 -19.93
N ILE A 272 30.01 -13.86 -19.43
CA ILE A 272 30.01 -14.75 -18.27
C ILE A 272 30.40 -16.19 -18.64
N GLU A 273 30.11 -16.63 -19.87
CA GLU A 273 30.28 -18.00 -20.35
C GLU A 273 31.67 -18.61 -20.06
N PRO A 274 32.80 -17.91 -20.27
CA PRO A 274 34.14 -18.43 -19.95
C PRO A 274 34.32 -18.88 -18.50
N TYR A 275 33.57 -18.30 -17.55
CA TYR A 275 33.62 -18.65 -16.12
C TYR A 275 32.72 -19.85 -15.75
N THR A 276 31.84 -20.24 -16.67
CA THR A 276 30.96 -21.41 -16.53
C THR A 276 31.52 -22.65 -17.23
N VAL A 277 32.25 -22.47 -18.33
CA VAL A 277 32.79 -23.56 -19.17
C VAL A 277 34.28 -23.84 -18.90
N GLY A 278 35.08 -22.82 -18.58
CA GLY A 278 36.54 -22.94 -18.49
C GLY A 278 37.12 -23.18 -17.09
N ASP A 279 38.43 -23.40 -17.05
CA ASP A 279 39.23 -23.61 -15.83
C ASP A 279 39.59 -22.32 -15.07
N ARG A 280 38.99 -21.17 -15.42
CA ARG A 280 39.25 -19.91 -14.72
C ARG A 280 38.89 -20.08 -13.24
N ARG A 281 39.85 -19.82 -12.34
CA ARG A 281 39.68 -19.92 -10.87
C ARG A 281 39.89 -18.54 -10.24
N GLY A 282 39.50 -18.39 -8.98
CA GLY A 282 39.67 -17.15 -8.23
C GLY A 282 38.37 -16.36 -8.04
N ASP A 283 38.50 -15.13 -7.57
CA ASP A 283 37.38 -14.31 -7.13
C ASP A 283 36.52 -13.81 -8.30
N ASP A 284 37.10 -13.53 -9.46
CA ASP A 284 36.39 -13.14 -10.69
C ASP A 284 35.34 -14.20 -11.10
N ARG A 285 35.68 -15.48 -10.96
CA ARG A 285 34.72 -16.57 -11.21
C ARG A 285 33.56 -16.52 -10.22
N LYS A 286 33.82 -16.27 -8.93
CA LYS A 286 32.75 -16.19 -7.92
C LYS A 286 31.78 -15.04 -8.24
N VAL A 287 32.33 -13.88 -8.62
CA VAL A 287 31.55 -12.69 -8.99
C VAL A 287 30.71 -12.96 -10.24
N ALA A 288 31.29 -13.53 -11.30
CA ALA A 288 30.57 -13.86 -12.53
C ALA A 288 29.42 -14.86 -12.27
N LEU A 289 29.67 -15.91 -11.48
CA LEU A 289 28.67 -16.91 -11.12
C LEU A 289 27.57 -16.33 -10.21
N TYR A 290 27.92 -15.39 -9.33
CA TYR A 290 26.94 -14.66 -8.52
C TYR A 290 26.06 -13.75 -9.38
N CYS A 291 26.64 -13.04 -10.34
CA CYS A 291 25.89 -12.22 -11.30
C CYS A 291 24.88 -13.07 -12.08
N LEU A 292 25.31 -14.23 -12.58
CA LEU A 292 24.42 -15.16 -13.28
C LEU A 292 23.28 -15.69 -12.40
N ALA A 293 23.56 -15.97 -11.12
CA ALA A 293 22.56 -16.38 -10.15
C ALA A 293 21.51 -15.27 -9.94
N GLU A 294 21.95 -14.01 -9.84
CA GLU A 294 21.06 -12.85 -9.70
C GLU A 294 20.23 -12.59 -10.97
N ILE A 295 20.76 -12.80 -12.18
CA ILE A 295 19.99 -12.71 -13.43
C ILE A 295 18.86 -13.76 -13.44
N LEU A 296 19.17 -15.01 -13.09
CA LEU A 296 18.18 -16.10 -13.04
C LEU A 296 17.10 -15.83 -11.98
N ARG A 297 17.51 -15.36 -10.79
CA ARG A 297 16.57 -14.97 -9.73
C ARG A 297 15.69 -13.80 -10.18
N ALA A 298 16.26 -12.80 -10.85
CA ALA A 298 15.51 -11.65 -11.36
C ALA A 298 14.50 -12.07 -12.43
N GLY A 299 14.91 -12.91 -13.39
CA GLY A 299 14.03 -13.48 -14.40
C GLY A 299 12.87 -14.29 -13.82
N ALA A 300 13.05 -14.90 -12.64
CA ALA A 300 12.00 -15.65 -11.96
C ALA A 300 11.06 -14.77 -11.13
N THR A 301 11.50 -13.60 -10.65
CA THR A 301 10.80 -12.86 -9.58
C THR A 301 10.42 -11.41 -9.88
N GLU A 302 11.12 -10.72 -10.79
CA GLU A 302 10.93 -9.29 -11.02
C GLU A 302 10.92 -8.86 -12.49
N THR A 303 11.79 -9.43 -13.34
CA THR A 303 12.02 -8.94 -14.70
C THR A 303 10.77 -9.02 -15.57
N ALA A 304 10.33 -7.86 -16.08
CA ALA A 304 9.17 -7.75 -16.96
C ALA A 304 7.84 -8.28 -16.35
N PHE A 305 7.70 -8.22 -15.02
CA PHE A 305 6.42 -8.49 -14.35
C PHE A 305 5.69 -7.19 -14.00
N VAL A 306 4.79 -6.77 -14.89
CA VAL A 306 3.93 -5.59 -14.75
C VAL A 306 2.46 -5.97 -14.79
N GLU A 307 1.62 -5.15 -14.15
CA GLU A 307 0.16 -5.27 -14.18
C GLU A 307 -0.44 -4.67 -15.46
N ASP A 308 0.06 -3.50 -15.85
CA ASP A 308 -0.31 -2.77 -17.06
C ASP A 308 0.79 -2.98 -18.12
N PRO A 309 0.51 -3.66 -19.25
CA PRO A 309 1.46 -3.85 -20.33
C PRO A 309 2.00 -2.54 -20.93
N ASP A 310 1.26 -1.43 -20.85
CA ASP A 310 1.72 -0.12 -21.32
C ASP A 310 2.93 0.41 -20.52
N CYS A 311 3.26 -0.20 -19.37
CA CYS A 311 4.48 0.09 -18.60
C CYS A 311 5.77 -0.52 -19.19
N LEU A 312 5.68 -1.35 -20.23
CA LEU A 312 6.84 -1.98 -20.89
C LEU A 312 7.11 -1.34 -22.26
N PRO A 313 8.38 -1.32 -22.73
CA PRO A 313 8.73 -0.77 -24.02
C PRO A 313 8.06 -1.50 -25.19
N ALA A 314 7.70 -0.75 -26.22
CA ALA A 314 7.25 -1.33 -27.48
C ALA A 314 8.44 -1.99 -28.21
N GLY A 315 8.18 -3.13 -28.86
CA GLY A 315 9.18 -3.82 -29.67
C GLY A 315 10.13 -4.77 -28.91
N VAL A 316 9.98 -4.91 -27.58
CA VAL A 316 10.74 -5.91 -26.82
C VAL A 316 9.96 -7.22 -26.68
N ASP A 317 10.55 -8.31 -27.16
CA ASP A 317 10.01 -9.66 -26.98
C ASP A 317 10.44 -10.25 -25.62
N VAL A 318 9.59 -10.05 -24.62
CA VAL A 318 9.76 -10.60 -23.26
C VAL A 318 9.77 -12.13 -23.28
N GLN A 319 9.03 -12.77 -24.20
CA GLN A 319 8.98 -14.23 -24.28
C GLN A 319 10.29 -14.79 -24.82
N ALA A 320 10.88 -14.16 -25.84
CA ALA A 320 12.21 -14.50 -26.35
C ALA A 320 13.29 -14.35 -25.27
N TYR A 321 13.24 -13.29 -24.46
CA TYR A 321 14.13 -13.10 -23.32
C TYR A 321 14.02 -14.26 -22.30
N ARG A 322 12.79 -14.63 -21.92
CA ARG A 322 12.54 -15.73 -20.99
C ARG A 322 12.99 -17.08 -21.54
N ASP A 323 12.75 -17.32 -22.83
CA ASP A 323 13.17 -18.54 -23.50
C ASP A 323 14.70 -18.65 -23.58
N ARG A 324 15.41 -17.53 -23.76
CA ARG A 324 16.88 -17.51 -23.73
C ARG A 324 17.44 -17.83 -22.34
N LEU A 325 16.88 -17.24 -21.28
CA LEU A 325 17.23 -17.59 -19.90
C LEU A 325 16.93 -19.05 -19.58
N ARG A 326 15.83 -19.61 -20.11
CA ARG A 326 15.48 -21.03 -19.95
C ARG A 326 16.57 -21.93 -20.53
N ARG A 327 16.99 -21.66 -21.78
CA ARG A 327 18.09 -22.39 -22.42
C ARG A 327 19.37 -22.33 -21.59
N GLU A 328 19.68 -21.16 -21.04
CA GLU A 328 20.85 -20.96 -20.19
C GLU A 328 20.77 -21.76 -18.89
N ALA A 329 19.65 -21.69 -18.17
CA ALA A 329 19.44 -22.44 -16.94
C ALA A 329 19.56 -23.96 -17.17
N THR A 330 18.96 -24.48 -18.26
CA THR A 330 19.10 -25.89 -18.66
C THR A 330 20.55 -26.25 -18.97
N ARG A 331 21.28 -25.40 -19.72
CA ARG A 331 22.71 -25.62 -20.03
C ARG A 331 23.56 -25.73 -18.76
N LEU A 332 23.37 -24.82 -17.80
CA LEU A 332 24.14 -24.80 -16.55
C LEU A 332 23.92 -26.06 -15.72
N LEU A 333 22.68 -26.54 -15.64
CA LEU A 333 22.32 -27.70 -14.84
C LEU A 333 22.70 -29.03 -15.50
N SER A 334 22.80 -29.07 -16.83
CA SER A 334 23.28 -30.23 -17.59
C SER A 334 24.81 -30.32 -17.72
N SER A 335 25.54 -29.28 -17.29
CA SER A 335 27.00 -29.23 -17.38
C SER A 335 27.67 -30.21 -16.41
N SER A 336 28.75 -30.87 -16.86
CA SER A 336 29.64 -31.68 -16.02
C SER A 336 30.54 -30.82 -15.11
N ASN A 337 30.57 -29.50 -15.29
CA ASN A 337 31.43 -28.61 -14.53
C ASN A 337 30.95 -28.44 -13.07
N SER A 338 31.91 -28.32 -12.15
CA SER A 338 31.61 -28.05 -10.74
C SER A 338 31.15 -26.59 -10.56
N LEU A 339 29.85 -26.37 -10.64
CA LEU A 339 29.17 -25.10 -10.35
C LEU A 339 28.70 -25.02 -8.89
N PRO A 340 28.72 -23.83 -8.27
CA PRO A 340 28.35 -23.64 -6.87
C PRO A 340 26.85 -23.83 -6.65
N TRP A 341 26.49 -24.22 -5.43
CA TRP A 341 25.10 -24.54 -5.06
C TRP A 341 24.14 -23.37 -5.25
N TYR A 342 24.55 -22.14 -4.93
CA TYR A 342 23.69 -20.96 -4.99
C TYR A 342 23.25 -20.64 -6.43
N LEU A 343 24.14 -20.84 -7.42
CA LEU A 343 23.80 -20.66 -8.84
C LEU A 343 22.83 -21.73 -9.31
N LYS A 344 23.11 -23.00 -8.96
CA LYS A 344 22.22 -24.13 -9.29
C LYS A 344 20.82 -23.92 -8.68
N GLN A 345 20.72 -23.41 -7.45
CA GLN A 345 19.43 -23.07 -6.83
C GLN A 345 18.64 -22.04 -7.64
N GLN A 346 19.27 -20.95 -8.10
CA GLN A 346 18.56 -19.93 -8.89
C GLN A 346 18.17 -20.45 -10.28
N ALA A 347 19.00 -21.31 -10.90
CA ALA A 347 18.64 -21.98 -12.15
C ALA A 347 17.42 -22.90 -11.96
N TYR A 348 17.39 -23.70 -10.88
CA TYR A 348 16.21 -24.50 -10.57
C TYR A 348 14.98 -23.65 -10.23
N LEU A 349 15.13 -22.56 -9.47
CA LEU A 349 14.04 -21.63 -9.17
C LEU A 349 13.43 -21.05 -10.45
N TYR A 350 14.28 -20.58 -11.38
CA TYR A 350 13.84 -20.05 -12.67
C TYR A 350 13.07 -21.08 -13.48
N LEU A 351 13.59 -22.30 -13.58
CA LEU A 351 12.92 -23.38 -14.32
C LEU A 351 11.63 -23.84 -13.62
N ALA A 352 11.59 -23.88 -12.30
CA ALA A 352 10.37 -24.15 -11.55
C ALA A 352 9.27 -23.10 -11.80
N ALA A 353 9.66 -21.83 -11.99
CA ALA A 353 8.73 -20.73 -12.24
C ALA A 353 8.25 -20.65 -13.69
N VAL A 354 9.11 -20.97 -14.67
CA VAL A 354 8.82 -20.70 -16.09
C VAL A 354 8.57 -21.97 -16.91
N SER A 355 9.27 -23.07 -16.62
CA SER A 355 9.14 -24.31 -17.39
C SER A 355 9.67 -25.53 -16.62
N PRO A 356 8.87 -26.06 -15.66
CA PRO A 356 9.29 -27.21 -14.86
C PRO A 356 9.63 -28.42 -15.74
N ALA A 357 8.91 -28.63 -16.84
CA ALA A 357 9.10 -29.74 -17.78
C ALA A 357 10.49 -29.74 -18.45
N ALA A 358 11.10 -28.57 -18.69
CA ALA A 358 12.37 -28.45 -19.40
C ALA A 358 13.63 -28.62 -18.50
N ALA A 359 13.45 -28.78 -17.19
CA ALA A 359 14.56 -28.82 -16.24
C ALA A 359 15.36 -30.15 -16.25
N PRO A 360 16.69 -30.12 -16.29
CA PRO A 360 17.48 -31.34 -16.14
C PRO A 360 17.58 -31.69 -14.65
N VAL A 361 16.75 -32.64 -14.20
CA VAL A 361 16.69 -33.09 -12.80
C VAL A 361 16.93 -34.59 -12.72
N SER A 362 17.91 -35.00 -11.91
CA SER A 362 18.14 -36.39 -11.52
C SER A 362 17.60 -36.66 -10.11
N ARG A 363 17.19 -37.90 -9.82
CA ARG A 363 16.71 -38.32 -8.48
C ARG A 363 17.79 -38.19 -7.41
N THR A 364 19.03 -38.52 -7.76
CA THR A 364 20.21 -38.40 -6.92
C THR A 364 21.03 -37.19 -7.36
N GLY A 365 21.40 -36.31 -6.41
CA GLY A 365 22.28 -35.18 -6.67
C GLY A 365 23.34 -35.09 -5.57
N SER A 366 24.56 -34.74 -5.95
CA SER A 366 25.71 -34.67 -5.02
C SER A 366 25.67 -33.48 -4.05
N VAL A 367 24.77 -32.52 -4.26
CA VAL A 367 24.68 -31.27 -3.49
C VAL A 367 23.38 -31.24 -2.68
N SER A 368 23.50 -31.18 -1.35
CA SER A 368 22.40 -31.15 -0.38
C SER A 368 21.53 -29.91 -0.50
N GLU A 369 22.13 -28.75 -0.74
CA GLU A 369 21.53 -27.43 -0.74
C GLU A 369 20.53 -27.25 -1.89
N THR A 370 20.63 -28.06 -2.94
CA THR A 370 19.74 -28.03 -4.10
C THR A 370 18.65 -29.10 -4.05
N LYS A 371 18.62 -29.93 -2.99
CA LYS A 371 17.65 -31.03 -2.83
C LYS A 371 16.22 -30.56 -2.94
N HIS A 372 15.81 -29.57 -2.14
CA HIS A 372 14.42 -29.09 -2.11
C HIS A 372 13.96 -28.50 -3.44
N TYR A 373 14.85 -27.86 -4.20
CA TYR A 373 14.53 -27.32 -5.51
C TYR A 373 14.32 -28.42 -6.56
N ARG A 374 15.19 -29.45 -6.57
CA ARG A 374 15.00 -30.63 -7.42
C ARG A 374 13.69 -31.34 -7.08
N ASP A 375 13.45 -31.58 -5.80
CA ASP A 375 12.23 -32.24 -5.33
C ASP A 375 10.99 -31.44 -5.71
N MET A 376 11.04 -30.11 -5.63
CA MET A 376 9.95 -29.24 -6.03
C MET A 376 9.67 -29.33 -7.54
N ILE A 377 10.70 -29.33 -8.39
CA ILE A 377 10.52 -29.48 -9.84
C ILE A 377 9.92 -30.85 -10.19
N ARG A 378 10.44 -31.92 -9.58
CA ARG A 378 9.87 -33.28 -9.75
C ARG A 378 8.40 -33.30 -9.34
N PHE A 379 8.08 -32.67 -8.22
CA PHE A 379 6.69 -32.51 -7.77
C PHE A 379 5.84 -31.75 -8.78
N LEU A 380 6.32 -30.61 -9.32
CA LEU A 380 5.61 -29.82 -10.35
C LEU A 380 5.40 -30.57 -11.68
N ARG A 381 6.17 -31.64 -11.93
CA ARG A 381 5.99 -32.53 -13.10
C ARG A 381 5.02 -33.68 -12.85
N GLY A 382 4.53 -33.83 -11.63
CA GLY A 382 3.74 -35.00 -11.22
C GLY A 382 4.59 -36.27 -11.04
N GLU A 383 5.91 -36.15 -10.83
CA GLU A 383 6.75 -37.31 -10.50
C GLU A 383 6.55 -37.71 -9.03
N THR A 384 5.98 -38.88 -8.81
CA THR A 384 5.48 -39.33 -7.50
C THR A 384 6.53 -40.09 -6.69
N ASP A 385 7.42 -39.34 -6.04
CA ASP A 385 8.36 -39.85 -5.04
C ASP A 385 8.14 -39.10 -3.72
N LEU A 386 6.94 -39.30 -3.18
CA LEU A 386 6.28 -38.37 -2.27
C LEU A 386 6.53 -38.72 -0.81
N GLY A 387 7.81 -38.72 -0.42
CA GLY A 387 8.35 -38.80 0.96
C GLY A 387 7.35 -39.09 2.08
N THR A 388 7.30 -38.23 3.10
CA THR A 388 6.24 -38.33 4.13
C THR A 388 5.00 -37.52 3.71
N SER A 389 3.84 -37.79 4.31
CA SER A 389 2.63 -36.99 4.06
C SER A 389 2.83 -35.49 4.39
N ALA A 390 3.70 -35.17 5.36
CA ALA A 390 4.07 -33.80 5.69
C ALA A 390 4.92 -33.13 4.58
N GLU A 391 5.86 -33.86 3.98
CA GLU A 391 6.63 -33.36 2.84
C GLU A 391 5.77 -33.16 1.60
N PHE A 392 4.85 -34.10 1.33
CA PHE A 392 3.86 -33.95 0.28
C PHE A 392 3.03 -32.67 0.47
N ALA A 393 2.46 -32.48 1.67
CA ALA A 393 1.65 -31.31 1.99
C ALA A 393 2.43 -30.01 1.81
N THR A 394 3.69 -29.97 2.27
CA THR A 394 4.56 -28.80 2.11
C THR A 394 4.78 -28.46 0.64
N LYS A 395 5.10 -29.45 -0.20
CA LYS A 395 5.29 -29.25 -1.66
C LYS A 395 4.01 -28.84 -2.36
N ALA A 396 2.87 -29.44 -1.99
CA ALA A 396 1.55 -29.09 -2.52
C ALA A 396 1.20 -27.62 -2.22
N ILE A 397 1.43 -27.18 -0.97
CA ILE A 397 1.20 -25.79 -0.54
C ILE A 397 2.13 -24.83 -1.29
N VAL A 398 3.43 -25.15 -1.38
CA VAL A 398 4.39 -24.31 -2.11
C VAL A 398 4.04 -24.26 -3.61
N ALA A 399 3.60 -25.37 -4.22
CA ALA A 399 3.14 -25.39 -5.61
C ALA A 399 2.01 -24.39 -5.81
N ARG A 400 0.95 -24.48 -4.98
CA ARG A 400 -0.22 -23.61 -5.05
C ARG A 400 0.07 -22.14 -4.77
N ARG A 401 0.88 -21.86 -3.75
CA ARG A 401 1.09 -20.50 -3.24
C ARG A 401 2.22 -19.76 -3.96
N SER A 402 3.13 -20.49 -4.60
CA SER A 402 4.32 -19.89 -5.23
C SER A 402 4.45 -20.12 -6.72
N PHE A 403 3.80 -21.11 -7.35
CA PHE A 403 4.09 -21.45 -8.76
C PHE A 403 2.84 -21.58 -9.64
N LEU A 404 1.83 -22.30 -9.18
CA LEU A 404 0.66 -22.68 -9.97
C LEU A 404 -0.59 -21.93 -9.53
N ASP A 405 -1.49 -21.67 -10.46
CA ASP A 405 -2.86 -21.25 -10.14
C ASP A 405 -3.64 -22.38 -9.42
N ARG A 406 -4.89 -22.09 -9.06
CA ARG A 406 -5.75 -23.00 -8.31
C ARG A 406 -6.01 -24.31 -9.06
N GLU A 407 -6.38 -24.22 -10.33
CA GLU A 407 -6.83 -25.37 -11.11
C GLU A 407 -5.67 -26.31 -11.41
N ALA A 408 -4.55 -25.74 -11.88
CA ALA A 408 -3.33 -26.51 -12.17
C ALA A 408 -2.78 -27.19 -10.91
N SER A 409 -2.82 -26.53 -9.75
CA SER A 409 -2.32 -27.11 -8.51
C SER A 409 -3.19 -28.24 -7.98
N ILE A 410 -4.51 -28.16 -8.12
CA ILE A 410 -5.43 -29.23 -7.69
C ILE A 410 -5.27 -30.45 -8.61
N ALA A 411 -5.22 -30.22 -9.93
CA ALA A 411 -5.00 -31.27 -10.91
C ALA A 411 -3.67 -32.02 -10.64
N LEU A 412 -2.60 -31.28 -10.29
CA LEU A 412 -1.30 -31.87 -10.00
C LEU A 412 -1.32 -32.88 -8.86
N ILE A 413 -2.08 -32.61 -7.80
CA ILE A 413 -2.08 -33.44 -6.58
C ILE A 413 -3.20 -34.47 -6.54
N ALA A 414 -4.17 -34.38 -7.47
CA ALA A 414 -5.42 -35.11 -7.40
C ALA A 414 -5.21 -36.63 -7.27
N ASN A 415 -4.32 -37.23 -8.06
CA ASN A 415 -4.10 -38.69 -8.05
C ASN A 415 -3.46 -39.21 -6.76
N ASP A 416 -2.63 -38.39 -6.12
CA ASP A 416 -1.81 -38.76 -4.96
C ASP A 416 -2.44 -38.35 -3.62
N LEU A 417 -3.55 -37.63 -3.66
CA LEU A 417 -4.21 -37.15 -2.46
C LEU A 417 -4.92 -38.31 -1.73
N ASN A 418 -4.66 -38.43 -0.43
CA ASN A 418 -5.34 -39.36 0.48
C ASN A 418 -5.68 -38.62 1.79
N ASP A 419 -6.46 -39.26 2.67
CA ASP A 419 -6.95 -38.66 3.91
C ASP A 419 -5.83 -38.04 4.77
N LEU A 420 -4.70 -38.75 4.94
CA LEU A 420 -3.58 -38.29 5.75
C LEU A 420 -2.85 -37.09 5.10
N ARG A 421 -2.64 -37.13 3.79
CA ARG A 421 -2.04 -36.03 3.02
C ARG A 421 -2.94 -34.79 3.03
N PHE A 422 -4.24 -34.98 2.87
CA PHE A 422 -5.22 -33.92 2.97
C PHE A 422 -5.21 -33.29 4.37
N ALA A 423 -5.21 -34.10 5.44
CA ALA A 423 -5.13 -33.61 6.81
C ALA A 423 -3.87 -32.77 7.06
N GLN A 424 -2.71 -33.20 6.55
CA GLN A 424 -1.45 -32.44 6.66
C GLN A 424 -1.48 -31.12 5.87
N ILE A 425 -2.19 -31.06 4.73
CA ILE A 425 -2.42 -29.81 3.99
C ILE A 425 -3.33 -28.89 4.81
N ALA A 426 -4.46 -29.39 5.28
CA ALA A 426 -5.43 -28.61 6.05
C ALA A 426 -4.83 -28.03 7.34
N GLU A 427 -3.98 -28.80 8.02
CA GLU A 427 -3.24 -28.35 9.21
C GLU A 427 -2.31 -27.16 8.92
N ARG A 428 -1.78 -27.03 7.70
CA ARG A 428 -0.75 -26.02 7.34
C ARG A 428 -1.28 -24.85 6.54
N ASP A 429 -2.23 -25.11 5.63
CA ASP A 429 -2.86 -24.15 4.75
C ASP A 429 -4.37 -24.48 4.62
N PRO A 430 -5.19 -24.03 5.60
CA PRO A 430 -6.63 -24.26 5.58
C PRO A 430 -7.31 -23.72 4.32
N ALA A 431 -6.82 -22.58 3.80
CA ALA A 431 -7.35 -22.00 2.58
C ALA A 431 -7.12 -22.92 1.36
N PHE A 432 -5.98 -23.59 1.23
CA PHE A 432 -5.74 -24.52 0.12
C PHE A 432 -6.56 -25.80 0.28
N ALA A 433 -6.67 -26.33 1.50
CA ALA A 433 -7.54 -27.47 1.76
C ALA A 433 -9.00 -27.19 1.39
N ALA A 434 -9.50 -25.99 1.68
CA ALA A 434 -10.83 -25.57 1.25
C ALA A 434 -10.98 -25.47 -0.28
N GLU A 435 -9.96 -24.97 -0.98
CA GLU A 435 -9.95 -24.92 -2.45
C GLU A 435 -10.03 -26.32 -3.08
N ILE A 436 -9.35 -27.31 -2.47
CA ILE A 436 -9.37 -28.72 -2.87
C ILE A 436 -10.79 -29.28 -2.71
N VAL A 437 -11.38 -29.18 -1.52
CA VAL A 437 -12.73 -29.73 -1.28
C VAL A 437 -13.76 -29.06 -2.18
N GLY A 438 -13.72 -27.73 -2.29
CA GLY A 438 -14.64 -26.98 -3.15
C GLY A 438 -14.46 -27.21 -4.66
N SER A 439 -13.41 -27.90 -5.10
CA SER A 439 -13.25 -28.30 -6.50
C SER A 439 -13.98 -29.60 -6.86
N GLY A 440 -14.36 -30.40 -5.86
CA GLY A 440 -14.94 -31.72 -6.08
C GLY A 440 -13.97 -32.75 -6.68
N ALA A 441 -12.66 -32.47 -6.75
CA ALA A 441 -11.69 -33.35 -7.40
C ALA A 441 -11.52 -34.74 -6.74
N ARG A 442 -11.82 -34.87 -5.44
CA ARG A 442 -11.72 -36.11 -4.66
C ARG A 442 -12.85 -36.19 -3.62
N PRO A 443 -14.10 -36.47 -4.03
CA PRO A 443 -15.26 -36.48 -3.13
C PRO A 443 -15.21 -37.58 -2.07
N GLU A 444 -14.40 -38.62 -2.27
CA GLU A 444 -14.26 -39.76 -1.37
C GLU A 444 -13.31 -39.54 -0.18
N LEU A 445 -12.65 -38.38 -0.08
CA LEU A 445 -11.73 -38.08 1.02
C LEU A 445 -12.45 -38.05 2.35
N ARG A 446 -11.95 -38.80 3.34
CA ARG A 446 -12.45 -38.75 4.70
C ARG A 446 -11.82 -37.57 5.43
N VAL A 447 -12.63 -36.56 5.71
CA VAL A 447 -12.19 -35.39 6.50
C VAL A 447 -12.50 -35.63 7.99
N PRO A 448 -11.50 -35.56 8.89
CA PRO A 448 -11.74 -35.59 10.33
C PRO A 448 -12.67 -34.45 10.77
N GLU A 449 -13.56 -34.70 11.74
CA GLU A 449 -14.57 -33.73 12.21
C GLU A 449 -13.96 -32.37 12.59
N ILE A 450 -12.80 -32.34 13.26
CA ILE A 450 -12.14 -31.09 13.64
C ILE A 450 -11.70 -30.26 12.42
N ILE A 451 -11.17 -30.93 11.38
CA ILE A 451 -10.74 -30.29 10.13
C ILE A 451 -11.98 -29.87 9.33
N ALA A 452 -13.01 -30.69 9.30
CA ALA A 452 -14.26 -30.37 8.62
C ALA A 452 -14.93 -29.12 9.23
N ASN A 453 -14.86 -28.99 10.56
CA ASN A 453 -15.34 -27.81 11.27
C ASN A 453 -14.47 -26.57 11.02
N ASP A 454 -13.14 -26.69 11.06
CA ASP A 454 -12.22 -25.57 10.77
C ASP A 454 -12.36 -25.05 9.33
N LEU A 455 -12.59 -25.96 8.38
CA LEU A 455 -12.79 -25.64 6.96
C LEU A 455 -14.23 -25.26 6.61
N CYS A 456 -15.13 -25.27 7.59
CA CYS A 456 -16.56 -24.99 7.40
C CYS A 456 -17.23 -25.88 6.34
N LEU A 457 -16.96 -27.19 6.39
CA LEU A 457 -17.51 -28.19 5.45
C LEU A 457 -18.76 -28.89 5.99
N GLU A 458 -18.88 -29.03 7.31
CA GLU A 458 -20.09 -29.58 7.93
C GLU A 458 -21.21 -28.53 7.95
N GLN A 459 -22.34 -28.84 7.33
CA GLN A 459 -23.58 -28.09 7.51
C GLN A 459 -24.46 -28.87 8.50
N ARG A 460 -24.58 -28.36 9.73
CA ARG A 460 -25.54 -28.93 10.69
C ARG A 460 -26.93 -28.38 10.39
N VAL A 461 -27.84 -29.30 10.06
CA VAL A 461 -29.18 -29.04 9.52
C VAL A 461 -30.03 -28.23 10.49
N GLU A 462 -30.78 -27.29 9.87
CA GLU A 462 -31.89 -26.48 10.36
C GLU A 462 -32.71 -27.16 11.49
N GLU A 463 -32.52 -26.68 12.72
CA GLU A 463 -33.65 -26.53 13.63
C GLU A 463 -34.46 -25.31 13.16
N ALA A 464 -35.79 -25.36 13.20
CA ALA A 464 -36.66 -24.33 12.63
C ALA A 464 -36.23 -22.91 13.04
N GLY A 465 -35.64 -22.16 12.09
CA GLY A 465 -35.20 -20.77 12.28
C GLY A 465 -33.75 -20.55 12.75
N TYR A 466 -32.88 -21.57 12.77
CA TYR A 466 -31.42 -21.40 13.01
C TYR A 466 -30.60 -21.76 11.76
N ARG A 467 -29.58 -20.95 11.46
CA ARG A 467 -28.58 -21.20 10.41
C ARG A 467 -27.19 -21.20 11.04
N SER A 468 -26.25 -21.98 10.50
CA SER A 468 -24.87 -21.94 11.04
C SER A 468 -24.17 -20.62 10.70
N LEU A 469 -23.25 -20.16 11.55
CA LEU A 469 -22.47 -18.95 11.26
C LEU A 469 -21.64 -19.11 9.97
N ALA A 470 -21.15 -20.32 9.71
CA ALA A 470 -20.44 -20.65 8.47
C ALA A 470 -21.28 -20.36 7.22
N GLU A 471 -22.53 -20.83 7.23
CA GLU A 471 -23.49 -20.66 6.14
C GLU A 471 -23.83 -19.18 5.93
N LEU A 472 -24.16 -18.47 7.02
CA LEU A 472 -24.50 -17.04 6.97
C LEU A 472 -23.38 -16.16 6.41
N VAL A 473 -22.12 -16.52 6.61
CA VAL A 473 -20.95 -15.70 6.25
C VAL A 473 -20.34 -16.09 4.90
N LEU A 474 -20.31 -17.39 4.57
CA LEU A 474 -19.59 -17.87 3.38
C LEU A 474 -20.47 -17.98 2.13
N GLU A 475 -21.80 -18.08 2.25
CA GLU A 475 -22.71 -18.13 1.08
C GLU A 475 -22.82 -16.77 0.38
N ASP A 476 -22.85 -15.68 1.15
CA ASP A 476 -22.81 -14.32 0.63
C ASP A 476 -21.64 -13.56 1.25
N PRO A 477 -20.62 -13.18 0.48
CA PRO A 477 -19.57 -12.28 0.95
C PRO A 477 -20.11 -10.95 1.48
N SER A 478 -21.29 -10.50 1.06
CA SER A 478 -22.02 -9.36 1.64
C SER A 478 -22.88 -9.75 2.85
N SER A 479 -22.50 -10.83 3.55
CA SER A 479 -23.24 -11.38 4.67
C SER A 479 -23.86 -10.29 5.55
N PRO A 480 -25.14 -10.42 5.93
CA PRO A 480 -25.83 -9.43 6.73
C PRO A 480 -25.14 -9.16 8.09
N LEU A 481 -24.26 -10.04 8.54
CA LEU A 481 -23.50 -9.86 9.78
C LEU A 481 -22.27 -8.94 9.62
N ARG A 482 -21.87 -8.59 8.39
CA ARG A 482 -20.67 -7.77 8.08
C ARG A 482 -20.93 -6.27 8.18
N ASN A 483 -21.60 -5.85 9.24
CA ASN A 483 -21.73 -4.45 9.62
C ASN A 483 -21.67 -4.29 11.14
N GLU A 484 -21.35 -3.07 11.59
CA GLU A 484 -21.14 -2.79 13.02
C GLU A 484 -22.29 -3.24 13.93
N ILE A 485 -23.55 -2.92 13.59
CA ILE A 485 -24.70 -3.25 14.43
C ILE A 485 -24.83 -4.77 14.56
N SER A 486 -24.78 -5.47 13.43
CA SER A 486 -24.98 -6.92 13.36
C SER A 486 -23.83 -7.67 14.05
N LEU A 487 -22.60 -7.18 13.88
CA LEU A 487 -21.40 -7.74 14.49
C LEU A 487 -21.42 -7.60 16.02
N VAL A 488 -21.82 -6.44 16.55
CA VAL A 488 -21.92 -6.23 18.00
C VAL A 488 -23.13 -6.97 18.57
N SER A 489 -24.24 -7.04 17.84
CA SER A 489 -25.40 -7.86 18.21
C SER A 489 -25.01 -9.34 18.34
N PHE A 490 -24.26 -9.86 17.37
CA PHE A 490 -23.66 -11.20 17.44
C PHE A 490 -22.74 -11.36 18.66
N THR A 491 -21.84 -10.40 18.89
CA THR A 491 -20.89 -10.43 20.03
C THR A 491 -21.63 -10.51 21.36
N ASN A 492 -22.66 -9.69 21.55
CA ASN A 492 -23.47 -9.66 22.76
C ASN A 492 -24.24 -10.97 22.97
N ALA A 493 -24.88 -11.49 21.91
CA ALA A 493 -25.58 -12.76 21.96
C ALA A 493 -24.63 -13.93 22.25
N LEU A 494 -23.41 -13.89 21.70
CA LEU A 494 -22.38 -14.92 21.87
C LEU A 494 -21.88 -14.95 23.31
N ALA A 495 -21.59 -13.79 23.89
CA ALA A 495 -21.24 -13.66 25.29
C ALA A 495 -22.34 -14.25 26.20
N GLY A 496 -23.62 -13.95 25.90
CA GLY A 496 -24.76 -14.52 26.62
C GLY A 496 -24.86 -16.04 26.52
N ALA A 497 -24.69 -16.59 25.32
CA ALA A 497 -24.74 -18.03 25.09
C ALA A 497 -23.56 -18.77 25.76
N MET A 498 -22.36 -18.17 25.77
CA MET A 498 -21.17 -18.74 26.42
C MET A 498 -21.32 -18.81 27.94
N LEU A 499 -22.00 -17.85 28.57
CA LEU A 499 -22.31 -17.89 30.02
C LEU A 499 -23.27 -19.02 30.40
N ALA A 500 -24.09 -19.48 29.46
CA ALA A 500 -25.05 -20.57 29.67
C ALA A 500 -24.46 -21.96 29.43
N LEU A 501 -23.21 -22.07 28.93
CA LEU A 501 -22.56 -23.35 28.69
C LEU A 501 -21.96 -23.93 29.99
N PRO A 502 -22.17 -25.23 30.27
CA PRO A 502 -21.42 -25.92 31.32
C PRO A 502 -19.93 -26.11 30.91
N GLU A 503 -19.01 -25.92 31.86
CA GLU A 503 -17.55 -26.12 31.73
C GLU A 503 -17.16 -27.53 31.21
N PRO A 504 -16.08 -27.71 30.40
CA PRO A 504 -15.44 -26.80 29.45
C PRO A 504 -15.56 -27.25 27.98
N TYR A 505 -15.59 -26.30 27.04
CA TYR A 505 -15.57 -26.54 25.59
C TYR A 505 -14.17 -26.29 25.00
N ALA A 506 -13.74 -27.11 24.03
CA ALA A 506 -12.38 -27.07 23.48
C ALA A 506 -12.15 -25.92 22.47
N ALA A 507 -13.08 -25.73 21.53
CA ALA A 507 -13.09 -24.63 20.57
C ALA A 507 -14.52 -24.38 20.06
N LEU A 508 -14.83 -23.12 19.71
CA LEU A 508 -16.06 -22.75 19.00
C LEU A 508 -15.69 -22.43 17.55
N THR A 509 -16.20 -23.24 16.62
CA THR A 509 -15.99 -23.10 15.18
C THR A 509 -17.25 -22.55 14.51
N PRO A 510 -17.17 -21.89 13.35
CA PRO A 510 -18.34 -21.29 12.70
C PRO A 510 -19.50 -22.26 12.40
N PRO A 511 -19.28 -23.51 11.98
CA PRO A 511 -20.38 -24.48 11.82
C PRO A 511 -21.13 -24.82 13.11
N ASN A 512 -20.46 -24.66 14.26
CA ASN A 512 -20.95 -25.03 15.58
C ASN A 512 -21.63 -23.88 16.34
N VAL A 513 -21.66 -22.70 15.73
CA VAL A 513 -22.39 -21.53 16.22
C VAL A 513 -23.65 -21.40 15.38
N LEU A 514 -24.79 -21.83 15.93
CA LEU A 514 -26.08 -21.72 15.28
C LEU A 514 -26.71 -20.38 15.64
N VAL A 515 -27.08 -19.62 14.61
CA VAL A 515 -27.53 -18.24 14.70
C VAL A 515 -28.98 -18.14 14.24
N GLN A 516 -29.82 -17.57 15.10
CA GLN A 516 -31.14 -17.09 14.72
C GLN A 516 -31.10 -15.58 14.58
N THR A 517 -31.42 -15.10 13.38
CA THR A 517 -31.44 -13.68 13.05
C THR A 517 -32.85 -13.12 13.00
N GLU A 518 -32.96 -11.80 13.13
CA GLU A 518 -34.19 -11.05 12.91
C GLU A 518 -33.86 -9.75 12.18
N GLU A 519 -34.68 -9.38 11.20
CA GLU A 519 -34.54 -8.09 10.51
C GLU A 519 -35.28 -7.01 11.29
N ARG A 520 -34.57 -5.92 11.60
CA ARG A 520 -35.14 -4.72 12.24
C ARG A 520 -34.58 -3.48 11.58
N ASP A 521 -35.46 -2.66 11.02
CA ASP A 521 -35.13 -1.39 10.38
C ASP A 521 -34.01 -1.45 9.33
N GLY A 522 -33.98 -2.53 8.53
CA GLY A 522 -32.99 -2.73 7.47
C GLY A 522 -31.63 -3.27 7.94
N PHE A 523 -31.52 -3.69 9.20
CA PHE A 523 -30.35 -4.37 9.75
C PHE A 523 -30.71 -5.72 10.37
N THR A 524 -29.78 -6.66 10.27
CA THR A 524 -29.91 -7.99 10.82
C THR A 524 -29.39 -8.04 12.26
N PHE A 525 -30.28 -8.35 13.21
CA PHE A 525 -29.91 -8.57 14.60
C PHE A 525 -29.82 -10.06 14.89
N VAL A 526 -28.94 -10.43 15.83
CA VAL A 526 -28.88 -11.79 16.36
C VAL A 526 -29.83 -11.89 17.55
N LYS A 527 -30.93 -12.60 17.35
CA LYS A 527 -31.98 -12.82 18.35
C LYS A 527 -31.58 -13.86 19.39
N ALA A 528 -31.00 -14.96 18.92
CA ALA A 528 -30.56 -16.07 19.77
C ALA A 528 -29.38 -16.82 19.13
N LEU A 529 -28.56 -17.43 19.98
CA LEU A 529 -27.47 -18.30 19.57
C LEU A 529 -27.56 -19.63 20.32
N ARG A 530 -27.24 -20.72 19.62
CA ARG A 530 -27.03 -22.03 20.20
C ARG A 530 -25.63 -22.52 19.86
N LEU A 531 -24.88 -22.88 20.90
CA LEU A 531 -23.50 -23.33 20.77
C LEU A 531 -23.44 -24.85 20.89
N VAL A 532 -22.77 -25.49 19.94
CA VAL A 532 -22.60 -26.94 19.91
C VAL A 532 -21.14 -27.29 20.14
N SER A 533 -20.80 -27.86 21.30
CA SER A 533 -19.40 -28.18 21.62
C SER A 533 -18.81 -29.21 20.66
N VAL A 534 -17.62 -28.92 20.11
CA VAL A 534 -16.81 -29.92 19.39
C VAL A 534 -15.97 -30.69 20.40
N ARG A 535 -16.00 -32.02 20.34
CA ARG A 535 -15.11 -32.86 21.14
C ARG A 535 -13.79 -33.03 20.39
N THR A 536 -12.71 -32.45 20.91
CA THR A 536 -11.35 -32.67 20.39
C THR A 536 -10.76 -33.94 20.97
N LYS A 537 -10.17 -34.80 20.14
CA LYS A 537 -9.34 -35.91 20.63
C LYS A 537 -7.98 -35.40 21.06
N GLU A 538 -7.31 -36.15 21.92
CA GLU A 538 -5.95 -35.84 22.37
C GLU A 538 -4.97 -35.82 21.17
N GLY A 539 -4.30 -34.69 20.96
CA GLY A 539 -3.37 -34.48 19.84
C GLY A 539 -3.93 -33.72 18.62
N GLU A 540 -5.26 -33.54 18.52
CA GLU A 540 -5.89 -32.70 17.48
C GLU A 540 -5.87 -31.22 17.89
N ARG A 541 -5.61 -30.32 16.93
CA ARG A 541 -5.63 -28.86 17.15
C ARG A 541 -6.56 -28.20 16.14
N SER A 542 -7.44 -27.34 16.64
CA SER A 542 -8.31 -26.50 15.80
C SER A 542 -7.67 -25.14 15.55
N LEU A 543 -7.93 -24.58 14.37
CA LEU A 543 -7.64 -23.19 14.01
C LEU A 543 -8.24 -22.18 15.00
N TYR A 544 -9.38 -22.53 15.62
CA TYR A 544 -10.12 -21.71 16.58
C TYR A 544 -9.77 -22.03 18.04
N GLN A 545 -8.78 -22.88 18.30
CA GLN A 545 -8.36 -23.21 19.66
C GLN A 545 -7.65 -22.00 20.31
N PRO A 546 -8.03 -21.58 21.53
CA PRO A 546 -7.37 -20.49 22.21
C PRO A 546 -5.90 -20.84 22.52
N PRO A 547 -5.00 -19.85 22.60
CA PRO A 547 -3.59 -20.12 22.87
C PRO A 547 -3.38 -20.83 24.22
N ALA A 548 -2.48 -21.81 24.26
CA ALA A 548 -2.25 -22.61 25.46
C ALA A 548 -1.73 -21.80 26.66
N TRP A 549 -1.05 -20.68 26.41
CA TRP A 549 -0.57 -19.75 27.44
C TRP A 549 -1.68 -18.88 28.04
N CYS A 550 -2.86 -18.81 27.42
CA CYS A 550 -3.96 -17.97 27.88
C CYS A 550 -4.68 -18.62 29.08
N PRO A 551 -4.84 -17.89 30.20
CA PRO A 551 -5.60 -18.35 31.37
C PRO A 551 -7.01 -18.81 31.00
N PRO A 552 -7.55 -19.89 31.60
CA PRO A 552 -8.88 -20.42 31.26
C PRO A 552 -10.01 -19.38 31.29
N ASN A 553 -9.99 -18.50 32.29
CA ASN A 553 -10.97 -17.42 32.47
C ASN A 553 -10.87 -16.29 31.42
N GLU A 554 -9.81 -16.24 30.62
CA GLU A 554 -9.65 -15.29 29.51
C GLU A 554 -9.88 -15.94 28.15
N ARG A 555 -9.90 -17.29 28.02
CA ARG A 555 -9.96 -17.97 26.72
C ARG A 555 -11.15 -17.57 25.85
N TRP A 556 -12.26 -17.16 26.46
CA TRP A 556 -13.46 -16.69 25.77
C TRP A 556 -13.17 -15.49 24.84
N ARG A 557 -12.23 -14.61 25.20
CA ARG A 557 -11.94 -13.40 24.41
C ARG A 557 -11.36 -13.75 23.04
N PHE A 558 -10.52 -14.78 22.99
CA PHE A 558 -9.96 -15.30 21.74
C PHE A 558 -11.03 -15.95 20.87
N GLN A 559 -11.94 -16.73 21.48
CA GLN A 559 -13.05 -17.35 20.73
C GLN A 559 -13.93 -16.29 20.05
N ILE A 560 -14.34 -15.26 20.81
CA ILE A 560 -15.09 -14.14 20.24
C ILE A 560 -14.25 -13.48 19.13
N GLY A 561 -13.01 -13.10 19.40
CA GLY A 561 -12.16 -12.43 18.42
C GLY A 561 -11.91 -13.23 17.13
N TYR A 562 -11.74 -14.56 17.22
CA TYR A 562 -11.58 -15.44 16.06
C TYR A 562 -12.86 -15.50 15.21
N LEU A 563 -14.03 -15.63 15.85
CA LEU A 563 -15.32 -15.64 15.15
C LEU A 563 -15.66 -14.27 14.53
N LEU A 564 -15.32 -13.17 15.20
CA LEU A 564 -15.48 -11.83 14.62
C LEU A 564 -14.56 -11.64 13.42
N ARG A 565 -13.29 -12.11 13.49
CA ARG A 565 -12.41 -12.12 12.33
C ARG A 565 -12.96 -13.00 11.20
N PHE A 566 -13.56 -14.15 11.50
CA PHE A 566 -14.20 -15.01 10.49
C PHE A 566 -15.33 -14.26 9.77
N ILE A 567 -16.24 -13.61 10.51
CA ILE A 567 -17.31 -12.76 9.94
C ILE A 567 -16.71 -11.65 9.07
N LEU A 568 -15.74 -10.90 9.58
CA LEU A 568 -15.20 -9.73 8.90
C LEU A 568 -14.30 -10.06 7.71
N THR A 569 -13.59 -11.18 7.74
CA THR A 569 -12.79 -11.63 6.59
C THR A 569 -13.63 -12.31 5.53
N ALA A 570 -14.77 -12.91 5.90
CA ALA A 570 -15.58 -13.78 5.05
C ALA A 570 -14.73 -14.87 4.36
N ARG A 571 -13.73 -15.40 5.07
CA ARG A 571 -12.83 -16.47 4.62
C ARG A 571 -12.87 -17.62 5.60
N ARG A 572 -12.71 -18.85 5.08
CA ARG A 572 -12.51 -20.05 5.91
C ARG A 572 -11.28 -19.94 6.81
N ASP A 573 -10.20 -19.36 6.28
CA ASP A 573 -9.01 -19.01 7.07
C ASP A 573 -9.08 -17.54 7.53
N PHE A 574 -9.62 -17.32 8.73
CA PHE A 574 -9.77 -15.98 9.31
C PHE A 574 -8.44 -15.29 9.66
N THR A 575 -7.34 -16.04 9.65
CA THR A 575 -6.00 -15.52 9.99
C THR A 575 -5.34 -14.81 8.81
N GLU A 576 -5.89 -14.95 7.61
CA GLU A 576 -5.40 -14.22 6.43
C GLU A 576 -5.81 -12.74 6.47
N THR A 577 -4.94 -11.89 5.96
CA THR A 577 -5.30 -10.53 5.56
C THR A 577 -6.02 -10.63 4.22
N VAL A 578 -7.26 -10.12 4.16
CA VAL A 578 -7.98 -10.04 2.89
C VAL A 578 -7.36 -8.92 2.07
N ARG A 579 -6.81 -9.28 0.92
CA ARG A 579 -6.26 -8.35 -0.07
C ARG A 579 -7.07 -8.46 -1.35
N THR A 580 -7.15 -7.37 -2.11
CA THR A 580 -7.63 -7.42 -3.49
C THR A 580 -6.83 -8.46 -4.26
N SER A 581 -7.52 -9.31 -5.03
CA SER A 581 -6.88 -10.31 -5.88
C SER A 581 -5.84 -9.64 -6.77
N SER A 582 -4.60 -10.11 -6.73
CA SER A 582 -3.56 -9.61 -7.62
C SER A 582 -3.69 -10.29 -8.98
N TRP A 583 -3.38 -9.60 -10.07
CA TRP A 583 -3.18 -10.23 -11.38
C TRP A 583 -2.19 -11.41 -11.33
N ARG A 584 -1.28 -11.41 -10.34
CA ARG A 584 -0.33 -12.51 -10.08
C ARG A 584 -0.99 -13.78 -9.57
N ASP A 585 -2.16 -13.67 -8.94
CA ASP A 585 -2.85 -14.82 -8.35
C ASP A 585 -3.53 -15.70 -9.41
N SER A 586 -3.83 -15.13 -10.58
CA SER A 586 -4.44 -15.80 -11.74
C SER A 586 -3.43 -16.31 -12.76
N ASN A 587 -2.14 -16.07 -12.56
CA ASN A 587 -1.08 -16.48 -13.49
C ASN A 587 -0.13 -17.47 -12.81
N SER A 588 0.36 -18.44 -13.58
CA SER A 588 1.41 -19.38 -13.15
C SER A 588 2.79 -18.70 -13.15
N ILE A 589 3.00 -17.79 -12.19
CA ILE A 589 4.25 -17.06 -11.98
C ILE A 589 4.71 -17.18 -10.53
N TYR A 590 6.01 -16.95 -10.30
CA TYR A 590 6.56 -17.01 -8.96
C TYR A 590 5.91 -15.98 -8.03
N ARG A 591 5.45 -16.47 -6.87
CA ARG A 591 4.94 -15.67 -5.76
C ARG A 591 5.65 -16.04 -4.48
N ALA A 592 5.90 -15.04 -3.63
CA ALA A 592 6.43 -15.30 -2.30
C ALA A 592 5.43 -16.15 -1.50
N SER A 593 5.92 -17.22 -0.87
CA SER A 593 5.12 -18.08 0.00
C SER A 593 4.54 -17.28 1.18
N LYS A 594 3.31 -17.60 1.57
CA LYS A 594 2.68 -17.02 2.76
C LYS A 594 3.22 -17.67 4.04
N SER A 595 3.30 -16.90 5.13
CA SER A 595 3.60 -17.44 6.46
C SER A 595 2.52 -18.40 6.93
N HIS A 596 2.86 -19.39 7.74
CA HIS A 596 1.91 -20.33 8.32
C HIS A 596 0.86 -19.62 9.21
N TRP A 597 -0.39 -20.10 9.25
CA TRP A 597 -1.48 -19.45 10.01
C TRP A 597 -1.12 -19.26 11.49
N TYR A 598 -0.47 -20.25 12.11
CA TYR A 598 0.00 -20.17 13.50
C TYR A 598 0.96 -18.99 13.72
N GLN A 599 1.87 -18.72 12.77
CA GLN A 599 2.74 -17.53 12.87
C GLN A 599 1.94 -16.25 12.69
N ARG A 600 0.95 -16.25 11.79
CA ARG A 600 0.06 -15.11 11.59
C ARG A 600 -0.76 -14.80 12.84
N LEU A 601 -1.11 -15.80 13.66
CA LEU A 601 -1.83 -15.60 14.92
C LEU A 601 -1.12 -14.60 15.86
N HIS A 602 0.20 -14.55 15.82
CA HIS A 602 1.02 -13.71 16.67
C HIS A 602 1.42 -12.37 16.01
N GLY A 603 0.78 -11.99 14.91
CA GLY A 603 1.15 -10.76 14.18
C GLY A 603 0.11 -10.23 13.21
N PHE A 604 -1.12 -10.76 13.18
CA PHE A 604 -2.15 -10.25 12.28
C PHE A 604 -2.60 -8.84 12.71
N TYR A 605 -2.77 -7.97 11.73
CA TYR A 605 -3.31 -6.63 11.91
C TYR A 605 -4.84 -6.73 12.00
N ASN A 606 -5.46 -6.07 12.99
CA ASN A 606 -6.91 -6.10 13.23
C ASN A 606 -7.64 -4.81 12.84
N GLY A 607 -6.94 -3.87 12.19
CA GLY A 607 -7.61 -2.69 11.69
C GLY A 607 -8.32 -2.94 10.35
N HIS A 608 -9.15 -2.00 9.94
CA HIS A 608 -10.06 -2.13 8.79
C HIS A 608 -9.41 -2.65 7.51
N GLU A 609 -8.19 -2.20 7.19
CA GLU A 609 -7.41 -2.63 6.02
C GLU A 609 -7.10 -4.15 6.00
N ALA A 610 -7.25 -4.85 7.13
CA ALA A 610 -7.05 -6.30 7.17
C ALA A 610 -8.18 -7.11 6.54
N PHE A 611 -9.35 -6.50 6.36
CA PHE A 611 -10.57 -7.15 5.88
C PHE A 611 -10.84 -6.90 4.38
N GLY A 612 -9.97 -6.15 3.71
CA GLY A 612 -9.90 -6.02 2.25
C GLY A 612 -10.97 -5.14 1.61
N ASP A 613 -12.17 -5.13 2.18
CA ASP A 613 -13.30 -4.36 1.69
C ASP A 613 -13.21 -2.91 2.17
N ASP A 614 -12.81 -2.02 1.26
CA ASP A 614 -12.68 -0.58 1.52
C ASP A 614 -14.01 0.11 1.91
N TRP A 615 -15.14 -0.58 1.72
CA TRP A 615 -16.51 -0.16 1.99
C TRP A 615 -17.11 -0.78 3.26
N LEU A 616 -16.38 -1.69 3.95
CA LEU A 616 -16.89 -2.43 5.11
C LEU A 616 -17.35 -1.46 6.22
N PRO A 617 -18.64 -1.50 6.63
CA PRO A 617 -19.22 -0.52 7.54
C PRO A 617 -18.93 -0.87 9.01
N ILE A 618 -17.67 -0.67 9.42
CA ILE A 618 -17.20 -0.76 10.81
C ILE A 618 -16.42 0.50 11.21
N SER A 619 -16.59 0.97 12.45
CA SER A 619 -15.85 2.09 13.03
C SER A 619 -14.53 1.66 13.70
N ASP A 620 -13.78 2.65 14.17
CA ASP A 620 -12.58 2.46 14.99
C ASP A 620 -12.87 1.79 16.34
N GLU A 621 -14.10 1.85 16.84
CA GLU A 621 -14.52 1.14 18.06
C GLU A 621 -14.46 -0.38 17.86
N ILE A 622 -14.86 -0.88 16.69
CA ILE A 622 -14.76 -2.30 16.34
C ILE A 622 -13.30 -2.71 16.11
N GLU A 623 -12.51 -1.87 15.46
CA GLU A 623 -11.06 -2.13 15.31
C GLU A 623 -10.40 -2.27 16.69
N ARG A 624 -10.67 -1.35 17.63
CA ARG A 624 -10.16 -1.41 19.02
C ARG A 624 -10.62 -2.66 19.75
N LEU A 625 -11.92 -2.98 19.66
CA LEU A 625 -12.48 -4.19 20.27
C LEU A 625 -11.72 -5.45 19.80
N LEU A 626 -11.42 -5.58 18.51
CA LEU A 626 -10.65 -6.72 18.00
C LEU A 626 -9.20 -6.73 18.47
N PHE A 627 -8.55 -5.56 18.50
CA PHE A 627 -7.18 -5.45 19.04
C PHE A 627 -7.13 -5.87 20.51
N ASP A 628 -8.12 -5.48 21.31
CA ASP A 628 -8.19 -5.83 22.73
C ASP A 628 -8.53 -7.31 22.94
N LEU A 629 -9.54 -7.84 22.23
CA LEU A 629 -9.91 -9.27 22.29
C LEU A 629 -8.74 -10.17 21.90
N LEU A 630 -7.93 -9.78 20.91
CA LEU A 630 -6.86 -10.61 20.34
C LEU A 630 -5.46 -10.22 20.84
N ALA A 631 -5.36 -9.44 21.91
CA ALA A 631 -4.09 -9.03 22.51
C ALA A 631 -3.30 -10.24 23.06
N TRP A 632 -1.99 -10.28 22.79
CA TRP A 632 -1.06 -11.31 23.31
C TRP A 632 0.13 -10.67 24.05
N PRO A 633 0.89 -11.43 24.88
CA PRO A 633 2.00 -10.89 25.67
C PRO A 633 3.05 -10.18 24.80
N GLY A 634 3.25 -8.87 25.01
CA GLY A 634 4.16 -8.06 24.19
C GLY A 634 3.46 -7.15 23.19
N CYS A 635 2.15 -7.31 22.96
CA CYS A 635 1.33 -6.22 22.46
C CYS A 635 1.36 -5.05 23.46
N ARG A 636 1.13 -3.82 22.98
CA ARG A 636 0.77 -2.74 23.91
C ARG A 636 -0.45 -3.22 24.68
N GLY A 637 -0.37 -3.20 26.01
CA GLY A 637 -1.45 -3.70 26.86
C GLY A 637 -2.79 -3.08 26.45
N PRO A 638 -3.91 -3.82 26.62
CA PRO A 638 -5.23 -3.28 26.35
C PRO A 638 -5.34 -1.92 27.04
N GLN A 639 -5.82 -0.91 26.31
CA GLN A 639 -6.05 0.39 26.91
C GLN A 639 -7.06 0.22 28.06
N PRO A 640 -6.99 1.00 29.15
CA PRO A 640 -8.03 0.99 30.16
C PRO A 640 -9.37 1.25 29.46
N GLY A 641 -10.22 0.24 29.46
CA GLY A 641 -11.47 0.20 28.72
C GLY A 641 -12.58 -0.39 29.59
N PRO A 642 -13.83 -0.44 29.09
CA PRO A 642 -14.98 -0.89 29.86
C PRO A 642 -15.01 -2.42 30.08
N PHE A 643 -14.08 -3.16 29.47
CA PHE A 643 -14.07 -4.62 29.49
C PHE A 643 -13.25 -5.18 30.65
N ASP A 644 -13.83 -6.17 31.33
CA ASP A 644 -13.14 -7.01 32.31
C ASP A 644 -12.82 -8.35 31.67
N TRP A 645 -11.59 -8.52 31.18
CA TRP A 645 -11.19 -9.72 30.44
C TRP A 645 -11.22 -10.99 31.29
N SER A 646 -11.20 -10.83 32.61
CA SER A 646 -11.26 -11.95 33.57
C SER A 646 -12.69 -12.40 33.89
N ASP A 647 -13.70 -11.58 33.54
CA ASP A 647 -15.11 -11.81 33.86
C ASP A 647 -16.01 -11.49 32.64
N LEU A 648 -16.45 -12.54 31.97
CA LEU A 648 -17.37 -12.44 30.82
C LEU A 648 -18.72 -11.80 31.19
N SER A 649 -19.21 -11.97 32.42
CA SER A 649 -20.50 -11.40 32.84
C SER A 649 -20.45 -9.88 32.92
N ARG A 650 -19.32 -9.33 33.39
CA ARG A 650 -19.07 -7.87 33.37
C ARG A 650 -18.86 -7.36 31.96
N SER A 651 -18.03 -8.05 31.17
CA SER A 651 -17.77 -7.68 29.77
C SER A 651 -19.04 -7.72 28.90
N LYS A 652 -20.00 -8.59 29.20
CA LYS A 652 -21.31 -8.62 28.51
C LYS A 652 -22.07 -7.30 28.63
N LYS A 653 -22.08 -6.66 29.81
CA LYS A 653 -22.72 -5.34 29.98
C LYS A 653 -22.05 -4.28 29.09
N ALA A 654 -20.73 -4.31 28.98
CA ALA A 654 -20.02 -3.42 28.07
C ALA A 654 -20.39 -3.68 26.60
N PHE A 655 -20.60 -4.94 26.19
CA PHE A 655 -21.11 -5.24 24.83
C PHE A 655 -22.52 -4.70 24.60
N GLU A 656 -23.41 -4.73 25.59
CA GLU A 656 -24.75 -4.12 25.51
C GLU A 656 -24.70 -2.60 25.32
N GLU A 657 -23.77 -1.93 26.00
CA GLU A 657 -23.52 -0.50 25.82
C GLU A 657 -22.95 -0.17 24.44
N VAL A 658 -22.00 -0.98 23.94
CA VAL A 658 -21.46 -0.84 22.57
C VAL A 658 -22.59 -1.03 21.55
N LEU A 659 -23.47 -2.02 21.74
CA LEU A 659 -24.61 -2.26 20.85
C LEU A 659 -25.56 -1.07 20.83
N SER A 660 -25.87 -0.53 22.02
CA SER A 660 -26.74 0.63 22.15
C SER A 660 -26.17 1.84 21.41
N ARG A 661 -24.86 2.10 21.53
CA ARG A 661 -24.17 3.16 20.76
C ARG A 661 -24.18 2.91 19.25
N ALA A 662 -23.95 1.67 18.82
CA ALA A 662 -23.99 1.30 17.40
C ALA A 662 -25.39 1.55 16.79
N VAL A 663 -26.46 1.19 17.50
CA VAL A 663 -27.84 1.46 17.06
C VAL A 663 -28.14 2.96 17.01
N GLN A 664 -27.64 3.76 17.96
CA GLN A 664 -27.80 5.22 17.96
C GLN A 664 -27.11 5.92 16.77
N ARG A 665 -26.11 5.29 16.15
CA ARG A 665 -25.44 5.81 14.94
C ARG A 665 -26.30 5.70 13.69
N LYS A 666 -27.36 4.88 13.71
CA LYS A 666 -28.31 4.78 12.59
C LYS A 666 -29.00 6.14 12.33
N GLY A 667 -29.21 6.46 11.07
CA GLY A 667 -30.05 7.56 10.63
C GLY A 667 -31.51 7.26 10.85
N SER A 668 -32.27 8.22 11.38
CA SER A 668 -33.69 8.07 11.65
C SER A 668 -34.55 8.18 10.39
N ALA A 669 -34.12 9.00 9.42
CA ALA A 669 -34.83 9.21 8.16
C ALA A 669 -34.30 8.29 7.05
N SER A 670 -32.99 8.13 6.97
CA SER A 670 -32.31 7.40 5.89
C SER A 670 -32.16 5.90 6.15
N ASN A 671 -32.26 5.45 7.41
CA ASN A 671 -31.86 4.11 7.85
C ASN A 671 -30.41 3.73 7.49
N VAL A 672 -29.55 4.70 7.18
CA VAL A 672 -28.12 4.48 6.89
C VAL A 672 -27.31 4.55 8.18
N LEU A 673 -26.24 3.75 8.28
CA LEU A 673 -25.32 3.79 9.41
C LEU A 673 -24.30 4.92 9.26
N PHE A 674 -24.20 5.83 10.24
CA PHE A 674 -23.25 6.95 10.23
C PHE A 674 -22.02 6.61 11.05
N LEU A 675 -20.90 6.36 10.38
CA LEU A 675 -19.68 5.85 11.01
C LEU A 675 -18.58 6.90 11.05
N PRO A 676 -18.10 7.29 12.26
CA PRO A 676 -16.93 8.14 12.38
C PRO A 676 -15.68 7.37 11.98
N LEU A 677 -14.83 8.01 11.16
CA LEU A 677 -13.48 7.54 10.94
C LEU A 677 -12.59 7.90 12.14
N PRO A 678 -11.56 7.07 12.43
CA PRO A 678 -10.63 7.37 13.51
C PRO A 678 -10.03 8.76 13.29
N LEU A 679 -9.94 9.55 14.37
CA LEU A 679 -9.36 10.89 14.34
C LEU A 679 -7.99 10.83 13.65
N PRO A 680 -7.85 11.37 12.43
CA PRO A 680 -6.57 11.37 11.79
C PRO A 680 -5.70 12.31 12.61
N LYS A 681 -4.62 11.81 13.24
CA LYS A 681 -3.59 12.73 13.72
C LYS A 681 -2.89 13.24 12.47
N LEU A 682 -3.44 14.31 11.90
CA LEU A 682 -2.91 14.91 10.68
C LEU A 682 -1.45 15.30 10.98
N PRO A 683 -0.48 14.87 10.15
CA PRO A 683 0.95 15.00 10.44
C PRO A 683 1.50 16.44 10.60
N PHE A 684 0.63 17.46 10.60
CA PHE A 684 0.94 18.89 10.52
C PHE A 684 0.34 19.71 11.65
N ILE A 685 -0.31 19.09 12.64
CA ILE A 685 -0.69 19.82 13.85
C ILE A 685 0.59 20.01 14.67
N HIS A 686 1.13 21.23 14.62
CA HIS A 686 2.28 21.59 15.43
C HIS A 686 1.89 21.57 16.92
N PRO A 687 2.80 21.17 17.82
CA PRO A 687 2.56 21.15 19.27
C PRO A 687 2.31 22.53 19.90
N LYS A 688 2.31 23.62 19.11
CA LYS A 688 2.14 25.00 19.59
C LYS A 688 0.69 25.44 19.82
N ASN A 689 -0.29 24.54 19.79
CA ASN A 689 -1.68 24.86 20.15
C ASN A 689 -2.34 25.93 19.24
N GLU A 690 -1.75 26.18 18.06
CA GLU A 690 -2.22 27.14 17.05
C GLU A 690 -3.43 26.59 16.31
N PHE A 691 -4.34 27.51 15.99
CA PHE A 691 -5.61 27.23 15.35
C PHE A 691 -5.44 27.10 13.83
N ARG A 692 -6.03 26.08 13.20
CA ARG A 692 -5.80 25.74 11.79
C ARG A 692 -7.07 25.86 10.95
N PRO A 693 -7.09 26.70 9.88
CA PRO A 693 -8.23 26.78 8.97
C PRO A 693 -8.33 25.52 8.09
N LEU A 694 -9.52 25.20 7.55
CA LEU A 694 -9.66 24.17 6.51
C LEU A 694 -9.50 24.81 5.14
N ARG A 695 -8.59 24.30 4.31
CA ARG A 695 -8.44 24.73 2.91
C ARG A 695 -8.85 23.62 1.96
N GLY A 696 -9.93 23.86 1.23
CA GLY A 696 -10.47 22.95 0.24
C GLY A 696 -10.17 23.40 -1.19
N CYS A 697 -10.12 22.42 -2.09
CA CYS A 697 -10.03 22.63 -3.53
C CYS A 697 -11.03 21.71 -4.22
N VAL A 698 -11.83 22.28 -5.11
CA VAL A 698 -12.67 21.57 -6.05
C VAL A 698 -12.02 21.63 -7.42
N VAL A 699 -11.96 20.50 -8.11
CA VAL A 699 -11.45 20.43 -9.48
C VAL A 699 -12.59 19.98 -10.40
N GLN A 700 -12.81 20.72 -11.48
CA GLN A 700 -13.68 20.27 -12.55
C GLN A 700 -12.85 19.56 -13.61
N LEU A 701 -13.00 18.24 -13.70
CA LEU A 701 -12.40 17.45 -14.77
C LEU A 701 -13.41 17.32 -15.91
N THR A 702 -12.95 17.47 -17.15
CA THR A 702 -13.76 17.28 -18.36
C THR A 702 -13.82 15.82 -18.81
N MET A 703 -13.00 14.92 -18.24
CA MET A 703 -13.06 13.48 -18.53
C MET A 703 -13.79 12.72 -17.41
N PRO A 704 -14.64 11.71 -17.75
CA PRO A 704 -15.05 11.31 -19.10
C PRO A 704 -16.05 12.30 -19.73
N HIS A 705 -16.07 12.39 -21.07
CA HIS A 705 -17.09 13.16 -21.81
C HIS A 705 -18.43 12.44 -21.89
N LYS A 706 -18.39 11.14 -22.22
CA LYS A 706 -19.53 10.24 -22.29
C LYS A 706 -19.10 8.87 -21.77
N VAL A 707 -20.04 8.16 -21.17
CA VAL A 707 -19.87 6.77 -20.75
C VAL A 707 -20.75 5.90 -21.63
N GLU A 708 -20.16 4.87 -22.22
CA GLU A 708 -20.88 3.89 -23.05
C GLU A 708 -21.19 2.64 -22.21
N ALA A 709 -22.33 2.00 -22.47
CA ALA A 709 -22.74 0.78 -21.73
C ALA A 709 -21.74 -0.38 -21.87
N ALA A 710 -21.02 -0.42 -23.00
CA ALA A 710 -20.01 -1.45 -23.27
C ALA A 710 -18.70 -1.27 -22.46
N ASP A 711 -18.41 -0.05 -21.97
CA ASP A 711 -17.18 0.26 -21.21
C ASP A 711 -17.46 1.25 -20.08
N ILE A 712 -18.35 0.87 -19.16
CA ILE A 712 -18.65 1.68 -17.97
C ILE A 712 -17.42 1.85 -17.05
N GLY A 713 -16.44 0.95 -17.14
CA GLY A 713 -15.20 1.02 -16.37
C GLY A 713 -14.18 2.03 -16.91
N LEU A 714 -14.38 2.57 -18.13
CA LEU A 714 -13.42 3.43 -18.83
C LEU A 714 -12.05 2.74 -19.00
N SER A 715 -12.10 1.46 -19.37
CA SER A 715 -10.95 0.55 -19.47
C SER A 715 -10.45 0.35 -20.90
N GLU A 716 -11.17 0.82 -21.93
CA GLU A 716 -10.67 0.81 -23.31
C GLU A 716 -9.32 1.56 -23.38
N PRO A 717 -8.25 0.97 -23.97
CA PRO A 717 -6.89 1.50 -23.86
C PRO A 717 -6.72 2.98 -24.24
N SER A 718 -7.35 3.43 -25.33
CA SER A 718 -7.21 4.81 -25.80
C SER A 718 -7.91 5.81 -24.86
N LEU A 719 -9.14 5.50 -24.44
CA LEU A 719 -9.92 6.27 -23.48
C LEU A 719 -9.24 6.27 -22.11
N ARG A 720 -8.75 5.12 -21.67
CA ARG A 720 -8.06 4.91 -20.40
C ARG A 720 -6.82 5.78 -20.28
N ARG A 721 -6.04 5.89 -21.36
CA ARG A 721 -4.86 6.75 -21.45
C ARG A 721 -5.24 8.23 -21.36
N LYS A 722 -6.23 8.67 -22.13
CA LYS A 722 -6.73 10.07 -22.10
C LYS A 722 -7.24 10.43 -20.70
N HIS A 723 -8.03 9.54 -20.09
CA HIS A 723 -8.57 9.72 -18.75
C HIS A 723 -7.46 9.81 -17.68
N ARG A 724 -6.45 8.93 -17.76
CA ARG A 724 -5.28 8.96 -16.86
C ARG A 724 -4.48 10.25 -16.99
N ASN A 725 -4.17 10.65 -18.23
CA ASN A 725 -3.40 11.85 -18.51
C ASN A 725 -4.14 13.10 -18.01
N HIS A 726 -5.44 13.20 -18.30
CA HIS A 726 -6.27 14.32 -17.83
C HIS A 726 -6.27 14.46 -16.31
N LEU A 727 -6.37 13.34 -15.58
CA LEU A 727 -6.26 13.34 -14.11
C LEU A 727 -4.88 13.79 -13.64
N ALA A 728 -3.81 13.25 -14.23
CA ALA A 728 -2.43 13.59 -13.85
C ALA A 728 -2.14 15.08 -14.05
N THR A 729 -2.50 15.62 -15.22
CA THR A 729 -2.36 17.05 -15.54
C THR A 729 -3.21 17.92 -14.62
N ALA A 730 -4.44 17.51 -14.30
CA ALA A 730 -5.29 18.25 -13.37
C ALA A 730 -4.66 18.34 -11.96
N LEU A 731 -4.09 17.25 -11.45
CA LEU A 731 -3.38 17.26 -10.16
C LEU A 731 -2.12 18.15 -10.20
N ALA A 732 -1.37 18.12 -11.30
CA ALA A 732 -0.23 19.02 -11.51
C ALA A 732 -0.67 20.49 -11.58
N ALA A 733 -1.80 20.79 -12.23
CA ALA A 733 -2.38 22.13 -12.26
C ALA A 733 -2.79 22.59 -10.85
N VAL A 734 -3.36 21.71 -10.01
CA VAL A 734 -3.63 22.04 -8.59
C VAL A 734 -2.35 22.37 -7.85
N ALA A 735 -1.27 21.61 -8.05
CA ALA A 735 0.03 21.89 -7.47
C ALA A 735 0.56 23.29 -7.86
N LYS A 736 0.50 23.62 -9.15
CA LYS A 736 0.90 24.96 -9.64
C LYS A 736 -0.01 26.07 -9.14
N ALA A 737 -1.31 25.81 -8.99
CA ALA A 737 -2.23 26.78 -8.44
C ALA A 737 -1.96 27.05 -6.95
N LEU A 738 -1.54 26.03 -6.18
CA LEU A 738 -1.06 26.20 -4.81
C LEU A 738 0.24 27.03 -4.76
N ASP A 739 1.17 26.79 -5.67
CA ASP A 739 2.40 27.60 -5.80
C ASP A 739 2.06 29.07 -6.13
N LEU A 740 1.12 29.30 -7.06
CA LEU A 740 0.64 30.65 -7.40
C LEU A 740 -0.02 31.33 -6.20
N ARG A 741 -0.80 30.60 -5.39
CA ARG A 741 -1.41 31.13 -4.16
C ARG A 741 -0.38 31.63 -3.17
N GLU A 742 0.73 30.90 -3.01
CA GLU A 742 1.83 31.30 -2.11
C GLU A 742 2.38 32.70 -2.44
N THR A 743 2.31 33.12 -3.71
CA THR A 743 2.81 34.43 -4.16
C THR A 743 2.00 35.63 -3.67
N HIS A 744 0.69 35.45 -3.44
CA HIS A 744 -0.21 36.54 -3.00
C HIS A 744 -0.80 36.32 -1.60
N HIS A 745 -0.65 35.12 -1.05
CA HIS A 745 -1.01 34.82 0.33
C HIS A 745 0.08 33.95 0.96
N PRO A 746 1.05 34.52 1.69
CA PRO A 746 2.15 33.75 2.30
C PRO A 746 1.61 32.64 3.20
N ARG A 747 2.19 31.44 3.14
CA ARG A 747 1.76 30.20 3.79
C ARG A 747 0.44 29.61 3.26
N SER A 748 0.12 29.79 1.97
CA SER A 748 -1.08 29.27 1.28
C SER A 748 -0.85 28.14 0.26
N ALA A 749 0.38 27.66 0.05
CA ALA A 749 0.71 26.44 -0.72
C ALA A 749 0.17 25.13 -0.09
N ARG A 750 -0.77 25.24 0.84
CA ARG A 750 -1.31 24.15 1.66
C ARG A 750 -2.70 23.78 1.18
N LEU A 751 -2.91 22.49 1.01
CA LEU A 751 -4.20 21.91 0.69
C LEU A 751 -4.59 20.92 1.79
N ASP A 752 -5.76 21.10 2.39
CA ASP A 752 -6.27 20.20 3.44
C ASP A 752 -7.32 19.22 2.88
N TRP A 753 -8.09 19.60 1.86
CA TRP A 753 -9.10 18.74 1.24
C TRP A 753 -9.22 18.96 -0.29
N LEU A 754 -9.05 17.91 -1.08
CA LEU A 754 -9.30 17.89 -2.53
C LEU A 754 -10.60 17.14 -2.82
N ILE A 755 -11.47 17.71 -3.66
CA ILE A 755 -12.73 17.09 -4.07
C ILE A 755 -12.73 16.97 -5.60
N LEU A 756 -12.94 15.75 -6.11
CA LEU A 756 -13.01 15.44 -7.53
C LEU A 756 -14.42 14.95 -7.93
N PRO A 757 -14.85 15.20 -9.18
CA PRO A 757 -16.20 14.88 -9.64
C PRO A 757 -16.46 13.37 -9.78
N GLU A 758 -17.73 13.02 -9.99
CA GLU A 758 -18.15 11.64 -10.19
C GLU A 758 -17.52 11.09 -11.49
N LEU A 759 -17.14 9.80 -11.50
CA LEU A 759 -16.50 9.11 -12.63
C LEU A 759 -15.14 9.67 -13.11
N SER A 760 -14.59 10.68 -12.44
CA SER A 760 -13.36 11.39 -12.88
C SER A 760 -12.05 10.67 -12.58
N VAL A 761 -12.10 9.54 -11.86
CA VAL A 761 -10.92 8.75 -11.48
C VAL A 761 -11.17 7.28 -11.76
N HIS A 762 -10.27 6.65 -12.50
CA HIS A 762 -10.29 5.19 -12.66
C HIS A 762 -9.78 4.50 -11.37
N PRO A 763 -10.36 3.37 -10.91
CA PRO A 763 -9.94 2.68 -9.67
C PRO A 763 -8.43 2.39 -9.59
N MET A 764 -7.82 1.92 -10.68
CA MET A 764 -6.36 1.70 -10.77
C MET A 764 -5.51 2.97 -10.56
N ASP A 765 -6.05 4.17 -10.80
CA ASP A 765 -5.31 5.42 -10.65
C ASP A 765 -5.28 5.96 -9.21
N VAL A 766 -6.09 5.39 -8.31
CA VAL A 766 -6.10 5.77 -6.89
C VAL A 766 -4.72 5.52 -6.27
N ARG A 767 -4.09 4.37 -6.55
CA ARG A 767 -2.79 4.01 -5.99
C ARG A 767 -1.63 4.77 -6.64
N THR A 768 -1.74 5.09 -7.94
CA THR A 768 -0.67 5.69 -8.73
C THR A 768 -0.68 7.22 -8.72
N HIS A 769 -1.84 7.86 -8.53
CA HIS A 769 -1.98 9.33 -8.56
C HIS A 769 -2.52 9.90 -7.24
N LEU A 770 -3.67 9.43 -6.75
CA LEU A 770 -4.30 10.04 -5.55
C LEU A 770 -3.51 9.79 -4.26
N VAL A 771 -3.03 8.56 -4.03
CA VAL A 771 -2.23 8.22 -2.84
C VAL A 771 -0.91 8.99 -2.79
N PRO A 772 -0.12 9.09 -3.88
CA PRO A 772 1.06 9.96 -3.94
C PRO A 772 0.73 11.44 -3.72
N PHE A 773 -0.34 11.96 -4.33
CA PHE A 773 -0.74 13.36 -4.15
C PHE A 773 -1.13 13.65 -2.70
N ALA A 774 -1.97 12.79 -2.09
CA ALA A 774 -2.30 12.86 -0.66
C ALA A 774 -1.05 12.72 0.21
N ARG A 775 -0.02 12.00 -0.23
CA ARG A 775 1.26 11.89 0.49
C ARG A 775 2.12 13.14 0.39
N ALA A 776 2.13 13.82 -0.75
CA ALA A 776 2.92 15.03 -0.95
C ALA A 776 2.30 16.22 -0.22
N TYR A 777 1.03 16.49 -0.51
CA TYR A 777 0.30 17.66 -0.01
C TYR A 777 -0.39 17.43 1.32
N LYS A 778 -0.53 16.15 1.71
CA LYS A 778 -1.09 15.78 2.99
C LYS A 778 -2.55 16.21 3.14
N ALA A 779 -3.20 16.26 2.00
CA ALA A 779 -4.60 16.56 1.83
C ALA A 779 -5.44 15.29 1.98
N ILE A 780 -6.62 15.44 2.59
CA ILE A 780 -7.72 14.50 2.43
C ILE A 780 -8.19 14.59 0.98
N ILE A 781 -8.54 13.48 0.34
CA ILE A 781 -9.14 13.46 -1.00
C ILE A 781 -10.49 12.78 -0.94
N PHE A 782 -11.52 13.38 -1.55
CA PHE A 782 -12.79 12.75 -1.85
C PHE A 782 -13.00 12.75 -3.37
N ALA A 783 -12.93 11.58 -4.01
CA ALA A 783 -12.94 11.48 -5.46
C ALA A 783 -13.97 10.47 -5.97
N GLY A 784 -14.79 10.86 -6.94
CA GLY A 784 -15.69 9.94 -7.62
C GLY A 784 -14.94 8.98 -8.54
N LEU A 785 -15.31 7.70 -8.50
CA LEU A 785 -14.66 6.64 -9.25
C LEU A 785 -15.49 6.22 -10.47
N ALA A 786 -14.82 5.72 -11.52
CA ALA A 786 -15.48 4.94 -12.57
C ALA A 786 -16.13 3.67 -11.98
N TYR A 787 -17.12 3.11 -12.68
CA TYR A 787 -17.86 1.94 -12.21
C TYR A 787 -16.92 0.75 -12.01
N GLU A 788 -17.08 0.06 -10.87
CA GLU A 788 -16.19 -1.03 -10.49
C GLU A 788 -17.00 -2.21 -9.93
N GLU A 789 -16.61 -3.42 -10.34
CA GLU A 789 -17.05 -4.66 -9.71
C GLU A 789 -16.28 -4.85 -8.40
N ILE A 790 -16.91 -4.49 -7.29
CA ILE A 790 -16.32 -4.61 -5.95
C ILE A 790 -16.51 -6.00 -5.32
N GLU A 791 -17.45 -6.79 -5.85
CA GLU A 791 -17.77 -8.13 -5.40
C GLU A 791 -17.89 -9.04 -6.62
N ALA A 792 -17.09 -10.11 -6.64
CA ALA A 792 -17.00 -11.01 -7.78
C ALA A 792 -18.38 -11.58 -8.17
N GLY A 793 -18.74 -11.45 -9.44
CA GLY A 793 -20.00 -11.92 -10.03
C GLY A 793 -21.21 -11.02 -9.76
N LYS A 794 -21.06 -9.90 -9.03
CA LYS A 794 -22.15 -8.94 -8.81
C LYS A 794 -22.03 -7.75 -9.79
N PRO A 795 -23.14 -7.08 -10.14
CA PRO A 795 -23.10 -5.86 -10.95
C PRO A 795 -22.19 -4.79 -10.34
N SER A 796 -21.58 -3.98 -11.22
CA SER A 796 -20.70 -2.88 -10.86
C SER A 796 -21.44 -1.80 -10.07
N VAL A 797 -20.69 -1.08 -9.24
CA VAL A 797 -21.24 -0.01 -8.39
C VAL A 797 -20.66 1.35 -8.77
N ASN A 798 -21.47 2.39 -8.60
CA ASN A 798 -20.99 3.75 -8.60
C ASN A 798 -20.56 4.14 -7.18
N SER A 799 -19.36 4.70 -7.04
CA SER A 799 -18.78 4.99 -5.74
C SER A 799 -17.76 6.12 -5.78
N ALA A 800 -17.48 6.68 -4.62
CA ALA A 800 -16.41 7.63 -4.40
C ALA A 800 -15.41 7.07 -3.37
N LYS A 801 -14.21 7.62 -3.34
CA LYS A 801 -13.13 7.19 -2.46
C LYS A 801 -12.64 8.35 -1.60
N TRP A 802 -12.59 8.10 -0.29
CA TRP A 802 -11.82 8.88 0.66
C TRP A 802 -10.38 8.36 0.71
N VAL A 803 -9.40 9.25 0.56
CA VAL A 803 -7.98 8.98 0.81
C VAL A 803 -7.50 9.95 1.89
N ILE A 804 -7.12 9.43 3.06
CA ILE A 804 -6.88 10.23 4.27
C ILE A 804 -5.46 9.97 4.80
N PRO A 805 -4.58 10.99 4.84
CA PRO A 805 -3.28 10.87 5.46
C PRO A 805 -3.41 10.89 6.99
N THR A 806 -2.91 9.86 7.66
CA THR A 806 -2.89 9.76 9.12
C THR A 806 -1.47 9.51 9.64
N ARG A 807 -1.14 10.03 10.82
CA ARG A 807 0.10 9.70 11.54
C ARG A 807 -0.26 8.94 12.81
N THR A 808 0.46 7.88 13.13
CA THR A 808 0.32 7.25 14.44
C THR A 808 1.33 7.88 15.42
N PRO A 809 1.04 7.99 16.73
CA PRO A 809 1.95 8.66 17.69
C PRO A 809 3.40 8.15 17.64
N ASN A 810 3.56 6.84 17.39
CA ASN A 810 4.84 6.15 17.37
C ASN A 810 5.17 5.55 15.99
N GLY A 811 4.50 5.98 14.92
CA GLY A 811 4.70 5.43 13.58
C GLY A 811 4.72 6.49 12.49
N GLY A 812 5.08 6.04 11.28
CA GLY A 812 5.16 6.90 10.11
C GLY A 812 3.79 7.37 9.61
N LEU A 813 3.83 8.17 8.54
CA LEU A 813 2.64 8.53 7.77
C LEU A 813 2.02 7.28 7.13
N ARG A 814 0.71 7.09 7.31
CA ARG A 814 -0.10 6.06 6.67
C ARG A 814 -1.23 6.71 5.88
N MET A 815 -1.73 5.98 4.88
CA MET A 815 -2.93 6.36 4.12
C MET A 815 -4.08 5.43 4.48
N ILE A 816 -5.16 6.00 4.99
CA ILE A 816 -6.44 5.31 5.16
C ILE A 816 -7.23 5.50 3.87
N THR A 817 -7.87 4.46 3.37
CA THR A 817 -8.81 4.58 2.25
C THR A 817 -10.18 4.00 2.60
N ARG A 818 -11.25 4.70 2.22
CA ARG A 818 -12.64 4.28 2.47
C ARG A 818 -13.49 4.55 1.24
N ARG A 819 -14.37 3.63 0.88
CA ARG A 819 -15.31 3.81 -0.23
C ARG A 819 -16.65 4.29 0.29
N GLN A 820 -17.19 5.32 -0.36
CA GLN A 820 -18.54 5.83 -0.17
C GLN A 820 -19.38 5.34 -1.36
N GLY A 821 -20.46 4.62 -1.08
CA GLY A 821 -21.32 4.07 -2.14
C GLY A 821 -22.48 4.99 -2.51
N LYS A 822 -22.98 4.84 -3.76
CA LYS A 822 -24.17 5.49 -4.28
C LYS A 822 -25.42 4.62 -4.12
N GLN A 823 -26.44 5.12 -3.43
CA GLN A 823 -27.70 4.37 -3.28
C GLN A 823 -28.64 4.60 -4.45
N HIS A 824 -28.90 5.86 -4.80
CA HIS A 824 -29.95 6.24 -5.73
C HIS A 824 -29.38 6.43 -7.14
N LEU A 825 -29.72 5.52 -8.05
CA LEU A 825 -29.29 5.58 -9.45
C LEU A 825 -29.99 6.73 -10.20
N ALA A 826 -29.20 7.56 -10.86
CA ALA A 826 -29.63 8.64 -11.73
C ALA A 826 -30.27 8.09 -13.01
N LYS A 827 -30.98 8.96 -13.75
CA LYS A 827 -31.58 8.60 -15.04
C LYS A 827 -30.54 8.05 -16.03
N ALA A 828 -29.37 8.68 -16.13
CA ALA A 828 -28.30 8.23 -17.02
C ALA A 828 -27.82 6.79 -16.71
N GLU A 829 -27.79 6.40 -15.43
CA GLU A 829 -27.47 5.02 -15.03
C GLU A 829 -28.57 4.05 -15.43
N LYS A 830 -29.85 4.44 -15.27
CA LYS A 830 -30.99 3.63 -15.73
C LYS A 830 -30.96 3.44 -17.25
N ASP A 831 -30.57 4.48 -17.99
CA ASP A 831 -30.41 4.42 -19.45
C ASP A 831 -29.23 3.49 -19.83
N LEU A 832 -28.12 3.50 -19.10
CA LEU A 832 -27.02 2.54 -19.29
C LEU A 832 -27.46 1.11 -19.03
N ILE A 833 -28.22 0.86 -17.95
CA ILE A 833 -28.78 -0.46 -17.62
C ILE A 833 -29.72 -0.95 -18.73
N ALA A 834 -30.59 -0.07 -19.24
CA ALA A 834 -31.47 -0.39 -20.36
C ALA A 834 -30.70 -0.76 -21.64
N ASN A 835 -29.48 -0.25 -21.79
CA ASN A 835 -28.57 -0.56 -22.90
C ASN A 835 -27.58 -1.70 -22.58
N GLY A 836 -27.81 -2.49 -21.53
CA GLY A 836 -27.06 -3.71 -21.23
C GLY A 836 -25.94 -3.57 -20.20
N ALA A 837 -25.76 -2.41 -19.56
CA ALA A 837 -24.80 -2.26 -18.47
C ALA A 837 -25.27 -2.96 -17.18
N ALA A 838 -24.37 -3.67 -16.51
CA ALA A 838 -24.65 -4.29 -15.21
C ALA A 838 -24.27 -3.31 -14.07
N ILE A 839 -25.22 -2.50 -13.62
CA ILE A 839 -25.05 -1.52 -12.53
C ILE A 839 -26.08 -1.78 -11.43
N ARG A 840 -25.69 -1.63 -10.15
CA ARG A 840 -26.61 -1.74 -8.99
C ARG A 840 -26.46 -0.61 -7.99
N GLU A 841 -27.49 -0.47 -7.16
CA GLU A 841 -27.49 0.38 -5.96
C GLU A 841 -26.51 -0.16 -4.90
N PHE A 842 -25.83 0.74 -4.21
CA PHE A 842 -24.83 0.37 -3.22
C PHE A 842 -24.54 1.49 -2.21
N ARG A 843 -25.01 1.38 -0.96
CA ARG A 843 -24.59 2.28 0.13
C ARG A 843 -24.53 1.56 1.48
N PRO A 844 -23.37 1.01 1.87
CA PRO A 844 -23.24 0.27 3.13
C PRO A 844 -23.25 1.17 4.38
N CYS A 845 -22.74 2.40 4.27
CA CYS A 845 -22.74 3.38 5.36
C CYS A 845 -22.51 4.80 4.83
N GLN A 846 -22.64 5.79 5.72
CA GLN A 846 -22.22 7.17 5.53
C GLN A 846 -21.00 7.45 6.41
N TRP A 847 -19.87 7.81 5.80
CA TRP A 847 -18.66 8.13 6.56
C TRP A 847 -18.70 9.55 7.11
N LEU A 848 -18.32 9.70 8.38
CA LEU A 848 -18.06 10.98 9.04
C LEU A 848 -16.55 11.12 9.24
N VAL A 849 -15.93 12.06 8.53
CA VAL A 849 -14.48 12.24 8.49
C VAL A 849 -14.09 13.43 9.37
N PRO A 850 -13.49 13.21 10.56
CA PRO A 850 -13.09 14.30 11.42
C PRO A 850 -11.83 15.00 10.89
N TYR A 851 -11.88 16.34 10.85
CA TYR A 851 -10.78 17.24 10.55
C TYR A 851 -10.35 17.98 11.83
N PRO A 852 -9.26 17.56 12.50
CA PRO A 852 -8.77 18.26 13.68
C PRO A 852 -8.13 19.60 13.28
N PHE A 853 -8.71 20.69 13.76
CA PHE A 853 -8.17 22.04 13.58
C PHE A 853 -7.26 22.49 14.74
N ARG A 854 -7.08 21.63 15.76
CA ARG A 854 -6.16 21.81 16.89
C ARG A 854 -5.71 20.46 17.45
N ASP A 855 -4.62 20.41 18.22
CA ASP A 855 -4.13 19.21 18.91
C ASP A 855 -4.97 18.86 20.16
N ARG A 856 -6.30 18.81 19.99
CA ARG A 856 -7.26 18.46 21.04
C ARG A 856 -8.35 17.57 20.45
N PRO A 857 -8.62 16.37 21.03
CA PRO A 857 -9.55 15.40 20.44
C PRO A 857 -10.97 15.91 20.18
N LEU A 858 -11.43 16.90 20.94
CA LEU A 858 -12.79 17.46 20.85
C LEU A 858 -12.92 18.64 19.88
N GLU A 859 -11.81 19.15 19.34
CA GLU A 859 -11.77 20.33 18.47
C GLU A 859 -11.62 19.91 17.01
N THR A 860 -12.70 19.35 16.45
CA THR A 860 -12.76 18.80 15.09
C THR A 860 -13.94 19.35 14.30
N LEU A 861 -13.71 19.60 13.02
CA LEU A 861 -14.75 19.84 12.02
C LEU A 861 -15.10 18.50 11.35
N THR A 862 -16.37 18.17 11.18
CA THR A 862 -16.79 16.88 10.60
C THR A 862 -17.15 17.04 9.13
N LEU A 863 -16.41 16.34 8.26
CA LEU A 863 -16.64 16.30 6.82
C LEU A 863 -17.47 15.06 6.46
N SER A 864 -18.33 15.18 5.46
CA SER A 864 -19.11 14.07 4.91
C SER A 864 -19.32 14.29 3.41
N GLY A 865 -19.73 13.26 2.68
CA GLY A 865 -20.03 13.42 1.27
C GLY A 865 -20.88 12.32 0.64
N SER A 866 -21.48 12.64 -0.49
CA SER A 866 -22.33 11.76 -1.29
C SER A 866 -22.00 11.88 -2.78
N ILE A 867 -22.72 11.11 -3.60
CA ILE A 867 -22.50 11.03 -5.04
C ILE A 867 -23.76 11.48 -5.77
N CYS A 868 -23.65 12.62 -6.45
CA CYS A 868 -24.61 13.11 -7.43
C CYS A 868 -26.06 13.03 -6.95
N TYR A 869 -26.86 12.20 -7.59
CA TYR A 869 -28.30 12.06 -7.36
C TYR A 869 -28.66 11.68 -5.92
N ASP A 870 -27.76 11.06 -5.16
CA ASP A 870 -27.97 10.77 -3.74
C ASP A 870 -28.24 12.01 -2.89
N ALA A 871 -27.71 13.17 -3.29
CA ALA A 871 -27.93 14.41 -2.55
C ALA A 871 -29.38 14.93 -2.67
N THR A 872 -30.13 14.45 -3.67
CA THR A 872 -31.53 14.82 -3.89
C THR A 872 -32.48 14.10 -2.93
N ASP A 873 -32.06 12.95 -2.38
CA ASP A 873 -32.76 12.29 -1.28
C ASP A 873 -32.50 13.04 0.02
N LEU A 874 -33.51 13.77 0.50
CA LEU A 874 -33.42 14.58 1.71
C LEU A 874 -33.26 13.76 3.00
N ALA A 875 -33.45 12.43 2.97
CA ALA A 875 -33.30 11.59 4.16
C ALA A 875 -31.88 11.63 4.73
N VAL A 876 -30.85 11.49 3.88
CA VAL A 876 -29.44 11.56 4.32
C VAL A 876 -29.02 12.96 4.77
N PRO A 877 -29.30 14.04 4.01
CA PRO A 877 -29.07 15.40 4.49
C PRO A 877 -29.79 15.74 5.79
N SER A 878 -31.00 15.21 6.00
CA SER A 878 -31.77 15.39 7.24
C SER A 878 -31.04 14.76 8.43
N ASP A 879 -30.55 13.52 8.29
CA ASP A 879 -29.80 12.85 9.36
C ASP A 879 -28.38 13.43 9.55
N LEU A 880 -27.78 14.03 8.50
CA LEU A 880 -26.49 14.74 8.61
C LEU A 880 -26.57 16.04 9.40
N ARG A 881 -27.78 16.60 9.59
CA ARG A 881 -28.00 17.79 10.41
C ARG A 881 -27.50 17.54 11.84
N GLY A 882 -26.55 18.36 12.29
CA GLY A 882 -25.94 18.22 13.62
C GLY A 882 -24.94 17.05 13.75
N ARG A 883 -24.69 16.29 12.67
CA ARG A 883 -23.66 15.23 12.59
C ARG A 883 -22.48 15.63 11.71
N SER A 884 -22.65 16.58 10.78
CA SER A 884 -21.57 17.12 9.94
C SER A 884 -21.54 18.66 9.93
N ASP A 885 -20.40 19.19 9.48
CA ASP A 885 -20.17 20.63 9.32
C ASP A 885 -19.91 21.04 7.86
N VAL A 886 -19.40 20.11 7.04
CA VAL A 886 -19.22 20.31 5.61
C VAL A 886 -19.68 19.06 4.86
N TYR A 887 -20.51 19.26 3.84
CA TYR A 887 -21.06 18.21 3.00
C TYR A 887 -20.64 18.40 1.54
N ALA A 888 -19.86 17.46 1.00
CA ALA A 888 -19.39 17.47 -0.37
C ALA A 888 -20.18 16.50 -1.27
N ILE A 889 -20.47 16.92 -2.49
CA ILE A 889 -21.21 16.13 -3.47
C ILE A 889 -20.33 16.01 -4.72
N SER A 890 -19.89 14.78 -4.99
CA SER A 890 -19.16 14.45 -6.22
C SER A 890 -20.19 14.14 -7.31
N ALA A 891 -20.19 14.89 -8.42
CA ALA A 891 -21.28 14.86 -9.40
C ALA A 891 -20.78 14.72 -10.85
N TYR A 892 -21.58 14.00 -11.65
CA TYR A 892 -21.54 13.96 -13.11
C TYR A 892 -22.98 14.17 -13.58
N ASN A 893 -23.40 15.43 -13.58
CA ASN A 893 -24.78 15.80 -13.83
C ASN A 893 -24.91 16.90 -14.90
N GLN A 894 -25.92 16.74 -15.76
CA GLN A 894 -26.24 17.69 -16.83
C GLN A 894 -27.23 18.78 -16.37
N ASP A 895 -28.10 18.46 -15.40
CA ASP A 895 -29.09 19.39 -14.87
C ASP A 895 -28.49 20.29 -13.78
N VAL A 896 -27.63 21.22 -14.21
CA VAL A 896 -26.91 22.14 -13.32
C VAL A 896 -27.88 23.00 -12.49
N GLY A 897 -28.98 23.46 -13.09
CA GLY A 897 -29.92 24.37 -12.43
C GLY A 897 -30.57 23.76 -11.19
N THR A 898 -31.00 22.50 -11.26
CA THR A 898 -31.58 21.80 -10.10
C THR A 898 -30.56 21.58 -8.99
N PHE A 899 -29.33 21.21 -9.34
CA PHE A 899 -28.27 20.97 -8.35
C PHE A 899 -27.81 22.26 -7.66
N ASP A 900 -27.76 23.38 -8.38
CA ASP A 900 -27.47 24.69 -7.80
C ASP A 900 -28.54 25.10 -6.77
N GLN A 901 -29.81 24.97 -7.13
CA GLN A 901 -30.93 25.26 -6.23
C GLN A 901 -30.94 24.33 -5.01
N MET A 902 -30.61 23.05 -5.22
CA MET A 902 -30.47 22.07 -4.15
C MET A 902 -29.35 22.46 -3.19
N ALA A 903 -28.14 22.78 -3.66
CA ALA A 903 -27.05 23.22 -2.79
C ALA A 903 -27.41 24.49 -2.01
N LEU A 904 -28.07 25.44 -2.67
CA LEU A 904 -28.57 26.66 -2.03
C LEU A 904 -29.67 26.37 -1.00
N ALA A 905 -30.49 25.34 -1.15
CA ALA A 905 -31.44 24.93 -0.13
C ALA A 905 -30.75 24.19 1.03
N LEU A 906 -29.92 23.21 0.71
CA LEU A 906 -29.28 22.31 1.68
C LEU A 906 -28.35 23.07 2.64
N HIS A 907 -27.56 24.03 2.16
CA HIS A 907 -26.64 24.78 3.05
C HIS A 907 -27.40 25.48 4.17
N TYR A 908 -28.62 25.98 3.91
CA TYR A 908 -29.44 26.64 4.92
C TYR A 908 -30.20 25.64 5.80
N HIS A 909 -30.82 24.61 5.20
CA HIS A 909 -31.63 23.64 5.94
C HIS A 909 -30.83 22.66 6.81
N MET A 910 -29.63 22.30 6.37
CA MET A 910 -28.66 21.60 7.21
C MET A 910 -27.87 22.58 8.09
N PHE A 911 -27.93 23.88 7.75
CA PHE A 911 -27.18 24.96 8.35
C PHE A 911 -25.69 24.61 8.40
N GLN A 912 -25.08 24.30 7.26
CA GLN A 912 -23.67 23.87 7.14
C GLN A 912 -23.11 24.23 5.77
N MET A 913 -21.82 24.00 5.52
CA MET A 913 -21.25 24.24 4.20
C MET A 913 -21.64 23.10 3.25
N VAL A 914 -22.08 23.44 2.04
CA VAL A 914 -22.36 22.45 0.97
C VAL A 914 -21.49 22.76 -0.23
N VAL A 915 -20.81 21.74 -0.77
CA VAL A 915 -19.85 21.86 -1.88
C VAL A 915 -20.24 20.87 -2.97
N ILE A 916 -20.38 21.32 -4.20
CA ILE A 916 -20.60 20.48 -5.39
C ILE A 916 -19.34 20.52 -6.26
N ALA A 917 -18.83 19.34 -6.57
CA ALA A 917 -17.79 19.13 -7.58
C ALA A 917 -18.42 18.39 -8.77
N ASN A 918 -18.83 19.13 -9.79
CA ASN A 918 -19.43 18.59 -11.00
C ASN A 918 -18.41 18.51 -12.15
N ASN A 919 -18.60 17.53 -13.03
CA ASN A 919 -17.77 17.34 -14.21
C ASN A 919 -17.79 18.59 -15.11
N GLY A 920 -16.60 18.97 -15.58
CA GLY A 920 -16.34 20.16 -16.36
C GLY A 920 -17.01 20.18 -17.73
N CYS A 921 -17.49 19.05 -18.26
CA CYS A 921 -18.29 19.02 -19.50
C CYS A 921 -19.57 19.85 -19.41
N TYR A 922 -20.13 19.98 -18.21
CA TYR A 922 -21.43 20.63 -17.99
C TYR A 922 -21.33 21.87 -17.08
N GLY A 923 -20.21 22.06 -16.37
CA GLY A 923 -20.07 23.13 -15.37
C GLY A 923 -20.85 22.83 -14.08
N GLY A 924 -21.19 23.84 -13.29
CA GLY A 924 -22.07 23.69 -12.11
C GLY A 924 -21.38 23.27 -10.83
N SER A 925 -20.06 23.46 -10.71
CA SER A 925 -19.41 23.33 -9.41
C SER A 925 -19.65 24.58 -8.59
N ASN A 926 -20.01 24.42 -7.32
CA ASN A 926 -20.37 25.54 -6.46
C ASN A 926 -20.08 25.22 -4.99
N ALA A 927 -20.03 26.26 -4.16
CA ALA A 927 -19.99 26.09 -2.72
C ALA A 927 -20.76 27.19 -2.01
N TYR A 928 -21.56 26.80 -1.01
CA TYR A 928 -22.38 27.69 -0.21
C TYR A 928 -22.13 27.51 1.29
N LEU A 929 -22.05 28.63 2.00
CA LEU A 929 -22.00 28.74 3.46
C LEU A 929 -23.29 29.41 3.99
N PRO A 930 -23.61 29.30 5.30
CA PRO A 930 -24.79 29.94 5.90
C PRO A 930 -24.54 31.28 6.65
N PRO A 931 -23.71 32.24 6.17
CA PRO A 931 -23.55 33.53 6.85
C PRO A 931 -24.79 34.42 6.68
N LYS A 932 -24.91 35.43 7.55
CA LYS A 932 -26.01 36.39 7.55
C LYS A 932 -26.04 37.22 6.26
N LYS A 933 -24.86 37.70 5.84
CA LYS A 933 -24.69 38.60 4.68
C LYS A 933 -24.72 37.81 3.37
N SER A 934 -25.62 38.17 2.46
CA SER A 934 -25.85 37.41 1.21
C SER A 934 -24.62 37.27 0.31
N TYR A 935 -23.77 38.30 0.22
CA TYR A 935 -22.56 38.26 -0.61
C TYR A 935 -21.45 37.35 -0.06
N LYS A 936 -21.58 36.83 1.17
CA LYS A 936 -20.66 35.85 1.75
C LYS A 936 -21.17 34.41 1.63
N LYS A 937 -22.42 34.22 1.19
CA LYS A 937 -23.06 32.89 1.12
C LYS A 937 -22.45 32.04 0.02
N GLN A 938 -22.30 32.61 -1.16
CA GLN A 938 -21.69 31.95 -2.31
C GLN A 938 -20.18 32.13 -2.23
N VAL A 939 -19.45 31.03 -2.11
CA VAL A 939 -17.98 31.04 -2.01
C VAL A 939 -17.37 31.07 -3.41
N PHE A 940 -17.83 30.18 -4.28
CA PHE A 940 -17.55 30.19 -5.71
C PHE A 940 -18.71 29.53 -6.46
N HIS A 941 -18.77 29.75 -7.77
CA HIS A 941 -19.72 29.10 -8.66
C HIS A 941 -19.21 29.17 -10.09
N ASP A 942 -18.94 27.99 -10.65
CA ASP A 942 -18.36 27.83 -11.97
C ASP A 942 -19.44 27.38 -12.96
N HIS A 943 -19.82 28.25 -13.87
CA HIS A 943 -20.76 27.98 -14.97
C HIS A 943 -20.05 28.06 -16.33
N GLY A 944 -20.59 27.36 -17.34
CA GLY A 944 -20.23 27.61 -18.74
C GLY A 944 -19.89 26.35 -19.55
N GLN A 945 -19.26 26.58 -20.70
CA GLN A 945 -18.79 25.60 -21.69
C GLN A 945 -17.88 24.52 -21.06
N PRO A 946 -17.62 23.40 -21.77
CA PRO A 946 -16.65 22.40 -21.33
C PRO A 946 -15.33 23.02 -20.91
N GLN A 947 -15.03 23.04 -19.62
CA GLN A 947 -13.82 23.66 -19.07
C GLN A 947 -13.28 22.88 -17.88
N ALA A 948 -11.95 22.77 -17.81
CA ALA A 948 -11.28 22.32 -16.60
C ALA A 948 -11.00 23.54 -15.71
N SER A 949 -11.49 23.54 -14.48
CA SER A 949 -11.36 24.64 -13.52
C SER A 949 -10.89 24.15 -12.16
N ILE A 950 -10.27 25.05 -11.40
CA ILE A 950 -9.75 24.80 -10.06
C ILE A 950 -10.26 25.91 -9.15
N SER A 951 -11.09 25.54 -8.17
CA SER A 951 -11.76 26.48 -7.28
C SER A 951 -11.39 26.19 -5.83
N PHE A 952 -10.77 27.16 -5.17
CA PHE A 952 -10.36 27.05 -3.77
C PHE A 952 -11.42 27.65 -2.84
N PHE A 953 -11.60 27.04 -1.67
CA PHE A 953 -12.39 27.58 -0.58
C PHE A 953 -11.65 27.44 0.75
N GLU A 954 -11.91 28.35 1.69
CA GLU A 954 -11.31 28.32 3.02
C GLU A 954 -12.39 28.49 4.10
N ILE A 955 -12.28 27.71 5.17
CA ILE A 955 -12.98 27.95 6.44
C ILE A 955 -11.93 28.49 7.39
N ASP A 956 -11.88 29.81 7.53
CA ASP A 956 -10.87 30.52 8.33
C ASP A 956 -10.98 30.21 9.83
N ASP A 957 -12.22 30.11 10.34
CA ASP A 957 -12.53 29.76 11.72
C ASP A 957 -13.38 28.47 11.82
N PRO A 958 -12.76 27.27 11.76
CA PRO A 958 -13.48 26.01 11.98
C PRO A 958 -14.16 25.88 13.34
N LYS A 959 -13.70 26.57 14.39
CA LYS A 959 -14.36 26.54 15.71
C LYS A 959 -15.64 27.36 15.67
N GLU A 960 -15.61 28.53 15.04
CA GLU A 960 -16.82 29.31 14.79
C GLU A 960 -17.79 28.52 13.91
N MET A 961 -17.28 27.83 12.88
CA MET A 961 -18.09 26.93 12.05
C MET A 961 -18.75 25.84 12.89
N VAL A 962 -18.03 25.10 13.72
CA VAL A 962 -18.64 24.07 14.61
C VAL A 962 -19.68 24.69 15.56
N ASN A 963 -19.41 25.89 16.09
CA ASN A 963 -20.29 26.58 17.04
C ASN A 963 -21.39 27.46 16.42
N ARG A 964 -21.52 27.45 15.08
CA ARG A 964 -22.35 28.38 14.30
C ARG A 964 -23.82 28.45 14.76
N VAL A 965 -24.41 27.31 15.14
CA VAL A 965 -25.82 27.26 15.60
C VAL A 965 -25.99 28.03 16.91
N GLY A 966 -25.09 27.80 17.88
CA GLY A 966 -25.09 28.53 19.15
C GLY A 966 -24.78 30.01 18.96
N ALA A 967 -23.81 30.33 18.09
CA ALA A 967 -23.47 31.71 17.74
C ALA A 967 -24.64 32.48 17.13
N ALA A 968 -25.34 31.88 16.16
CA ALA A 968 -26.51 32.48 15.52
C ALA A 968 -27.69 32.72 16.48
N ARG A 969 -27.77 31.93 17.56
CA ARG A 969 -28.76 32.08 18.65
C ARG A 969 -28.33 33.03 19.77
N GLY A 970 -27.16 33.67 19.65
CA GLY A 970 -26.67 34.64 20.61
C GLY A 970 -25.96 34.04 21.83
N ALA A 971 -25.64 32.74 21.83
CA ALA A 971 -24.96 32.09 22.96
C ALA A 971 -23.53 32.60 23.22
N TYR A 972 -22.95 33.34 22.27
CA TYR A 972 -21.57 33.85 22.32
C TYR A 972 -21.47 35.37 22.12
N GLY A 973 -22.54 36.13 22.42
CA GLY A 973 -22.58 37.60 22.30
C GLY A 973 -23.12 38.14 20.96
N SER A 974 -23.33 39.46 20.88
CA SER A 974 -23.97 40.13 19.71
C SER A 974 -23.15 40.04 18.43
N ASP A 975 -21.83 40.16 18.51
CA ASP A 975 -20.95 40.22 17.34
C ASP A 975 -20.89 38.88 16.58
N ALA A 976 -21.03 37.75 17.29
CA ALA A 976 -21.12 36.42 16.69
C ALA A 976 -22.48 36.18 16.02
N ALA A 977 -23.56 36.72 16.60
CA ALA A 977 -24.91 36.66 16.03
C ALA A 977 -25.08 37.51 14.76
N GLU A 978 -24.20 38.50 14.53
CA GLU A 978 -24.18 39.27 13.28
C GLU A 978 -23.51 38.56 12.11
N ARG A 979 -22.71 37.51 12.36
CA ARG A 979 -21.99 36.78 11.31
C ARG A 979 -22.83 35.71 10.64
N TRP A 980 -23.68 35.02 11.40
CA TRP A 980 -24.46 33.87 10.93
C TRP A 980 -25.93 34.23 10.68
N LYS A 981 -26.54 33.59 9.69
CA LYS A 981 -28.00 33.70 9.51
C LYS A 981 -28.67 33.00 10.70
N TYR A 982 -29.85 33.45 11.12
CA TYR A 982 -30.61 32.70 12.12
C TYR A 982 -30.90 31.28 11.60
N PRO A 983 -30.72 30.22 12.40
CA PRO A 983 -30.87 28.85 11.93
C PRO A 983 -32.31 28.58 11.48
N PRO A 984 -32.52 27.62 10.55
CA PRO A 984 -33.86 27.18 10.19
C PRO A 984 -34.58 26.55 11.39
N ALA A 985 -35.89 26.35 11.29
CA ALA A 985 -36.67 25.75 12.36
C ALA A 985 -36.14 24.33 12.73
N GLY A 986 -35.56 24.25 13.94
CA GLY A 986 -35.32 23.05 14.75
C GLY A 986 -34.20 22.08 14.33
N LEU A 987 -32.89 22.28 14.42
CA LEU A 987 -31.91 23.30 14.80
C LEU A 987 -32.22 24.25 15.93
#